data_AF-A0A165V9C1-F1
#
_entry.id   AF-A0A165V9C1-F1
#
_cell.length_a   1.000
_cell.length_b   1.000
_cell.length_c   1.000
_cell.angle_alpha   90.00
_cell.angle_beta   90.00
_cell.angle_gamma   90.00
#
_symmetry.space_group_name_H-M   'P 1'
#
loop_
_entity.id
_entity.type
_entity.pdbx_description
1 polymer ?
#
loop_
_entity_poly.entity_id
_entity_poly.type
_entity_poly.pdbx_seq_one_letter_code
_entity_poly.pdbx_strand_id
1 'polypeptide(L)'
;MSLRRYGFDNQDHSFWQILVVCSGQEFKDHAKEFIAFCEANSPGLRLVFLLTDQSEEARLHLKCFSENLLSTILYVLDLDVSKHKLSKEVVAYLGVEWLIRNTLLSVVLLDLKCRVVRDLTILPIEFQRTHLSFPNIQNLEDVYSPTRPMWFQASVKGAKFARALVSKLPDGCDSWSSEDHRAFLMKQLKLIAPSPNVVDFPRKYWDENAVSPYISSPHAANSHSLSLVNDLDCKPSVIVLMLRQDIETKTPFANSSSKIRVERLSKLHRMGWRYATALLADTSRQEHQNVRVVPLSLWEINDQLIARLAFAKKIFVPHKTRMQLSDPRLWFYMQEFLPLLFTTSKEGWGASALWNGSGAYSNVKVDPRLALFKTQFKKAKITKGPQRKIAEARIPSFEILVPLQMPGDEALELHANCSQEDFVAQVAEFAERRKIPILVRPHPLDRTSFYATLKERWASDYVYFRRSGHIHDLINRAQVVAVINSGVGFEAMLLEKPVMSFGKAVYDEAVTPVLGDREIDTAYDSLLREPRDKYLKRYDKFLSWYLYDIGLKLDEPMVKDRLHATADRLLENKVQSSLLEELSIGKKGLRSSRAVKKGAASSIKQVIGAITGGYDVTQNRVKKVTRKHIAQVVARAINKRLLPVLDENIFLDKRVILVGNASSLLRHKLGLFIDGHEIVIRMNLGCPYLVRSDATAAMFPKEHVYGEFTDQRSSGLEKYTVLSPDAPQSTLEKHTAIQATGGKTDIWSCSTADQSRQHFFANAFPGALPVACHSSLHFLSHKFIMRHEVKRLEGSITGELRRRLKSEPTSGLIWIEYLSKQQFSELSLVGFDFFQSGHTIRAAPGSMDAAGRSRHKPQIERNYVINSILSQDPRIKLVQYENTHLAPKREAGLKAYHTESA
;
A
#
# COMPACT_ATOMS: atom_id res chain seq x y z
N MET A 1 -24.54 16.22 4.29
CA MET A 1 -24.33 15.06 3.39
C MET A 1 -23.98 13.85 4.23
N SER A 2 -24.45 12.66 3.84
CA SER A 2 -24.10 11.38 4.46
C SER A 2 -23.76 10.35 3.37
N LEU A 3 -22.84 9.43 3.66
CA LEU A 3 -22.42 8.41 2.72
C LEU A 3 -22.95 7.05 3.18
N ARG A 4 -23.74 6.39 2.33
CA ARG A 4 -24.28 5.05 2.58
C ARG A 4 -23.65 4.07 1.61
N ARG A 5 -23.32 2.87 2.09
CA ARG A 5 -22.81 1.77 1.27
C ARG A 5 -23.96 0.89 0.82
N TYR A 6 -23.91 0.44 -0.43
CA TYR A 6 -24.79 -0.56 -1.01
C TYR A 6 -23.97 -1.77 -1.49
N GLY A 7 -24.56 -2.95 -1.42
CA GLY A 7 -24.01 -4.17 -2.02
C GLY A 7 -23.18 -5.06 -1.11
N PHE A 8 -22.53 -6.03 -1.76
CA PHE A 8 -21.88 -7.21 -1.21
C PHE A 8 -20.99 -6.94 0.03
N ASP A 9 -21.15 -7.78 1.07
CA ASP A 9 -20.38 -7.80 2.34
C ASP A 9 -18.90 -8.22 2.13
N ASN A 10 -18.18 -7.52 1.26
CA ASN A 10 -16.72 -7.60 1.18
C ASN A 10 -16.08 -6.41 1.89
N GLN A 11 -14.81 -6.52 2.27
CA GLN A 11 -14.10 -5.36 2.79
C GLN A 11 -13.84 -4.35 1.67
N ASP A 12 -14.21 -3.08 1.88
CA ASP A 12 -13.86 -2.03 0.93
C ASP A 12 -12.41 -1.64 1.13
N HIS A 13 -11.54 -2.25 0.33
CA HIS A 13 -10.13 -1.94 0.32
C HIS A 13 -9.78 -0.79 -0.63
N SER A 14 -10.70 -0.01 -1.18
CA SER A 14 -10.38 1.06 -2.15
C SER A 14 -9.51 2.17 -1.55
N PHE A 15 -8.65 2.80 -2.37
CA PHE A 15 -7.81 3.96 -1.96
C PHE A 15 -7.99 5.20 -2.84
N TRP A 16 -8.98 5.13 -3.72
CA TRP A 16 -9.47 6.18 -4.58
C TRP A 16 -10.91 5.80 -4.95
N GLN A 17 -11.67 6.74 -5.48
CA GLN A 17 -13.10 6.55 -5.77
C GLN A 17 -13.53 7.35 -7.00
N ILE A 18 -14.59 6.90 -7.64
CA ILE A 18 -15.25 7.59 -8.73
C ILE A 18 -16.52 8.23 -8.17
N LEU A 19 -16.71 9.52 -8.41
CA LEU A 19 -17.95 10.22 -8.14
C LEU A 19 -18.71 10.41 -9.45
N VAL A 20 -19.95 9.97 -9.46
CA VAL A 20 -20.90 10.18 -10.56
C VAL A 20 -22.06 11.01 -10.02
N VAL A 21 -22.36 12.11 -10.70
CA VAL A 21 -23.45 13.01 -10.35
C VAL A 21 -24.50 12.91 -11.44
N CYS A 22 -25.75 12.65 -11.07
CA CYS A 22 -26.83 12.47 -12.02
C CYS A 22 -28.20 12.79 -11.41
N SER A 23 -29.18 13.11 -12.25
CA SER A 23 -30.59 13.09 -11.84
C SER A 23 -31.11 11.65 -11.74
N GLY A 24 -32.28 11.46 -11.14
CA GLY A 24 -32.97 10.17 -11.14
C GLY A 24 -33.32 9.68 -12.54
N GLN A 25 -33.62 10.60 -13.46
CA GLN A 25 -33.91 10.26 -14.86
C GLN A 25 -32.64 9.81 -15.60
N GLU A 26 -31.55 10.59 -15.50
CA GLU A 26 -30.25 10.20 -16.09
C GLU A 26 -29.78 8.84 -15.55
N PHE A 27 -29.98 8.61 -14.24
CA PHE A 27 -29.71 7.34 -13.60
C PHE A 27 -30.46 6.18 -14.28
N LYS A 28 -31.77 6.34 -14.48
CA LYS A 28 -32.61 5.32 -15.13
C LYS A 28 -32.15 5.01 -16.55
N ASP A 29 -31.73 6.03 -17.29
CA ASP A 29 -31.39 5.90 -18.71
C ASP A 29 -30.00 5.27 -18.95
N HIS A 30 -29.04 5.51 -18.05
CA HIS A 30 -27.63 5.18 -18.33
C HIS A 30 -26.91 4.36 -17.26
N ALA A 31 -27.41 4.28 -16.02
CA ALA A 31 -26.62 3.72 -14.92
C ALA A 31 -26.35 2.22 -15.05
N LYS A 32 -27.31 1.46 -15.57
CA LYS A 32 -27.14 0.02 -15.75
C LYS A 32 -25.98 -0.29 -16.70
N GLU A 33 -25.90 0.42 -17.83
CA GLU A 33 -24.81 0.27 -18.78
C GLU A 33 -23.47 0.70 -18.15
N PHE A 34 -23.42 1.89 -17.54
CA PHE A 34 -22.21 2.38 -16.88
C PHE A 34 -21.65 1.39 -15.84
N ILE A 35 -22.52 0.88 -14.97
CA ILE A 35 -22.15 -0.07 -13.91
C ILE A 35 -21.69 -1.41 -14.52
N ALA A 36 -22.37 -1.92 -15.55
CA ALA A 36 -21.98 -3.17 -16.22
C ALA A 36 -20.57 -3.08 -16.82
N PHE A 37 -20.24 -1.96 -17.48
CA PHE A 37 -18.91 -1.73 -18.04
C PHE A 37 -17.83 -1.58 -16.95
N CYS A 38 -18.13 -0.89 -15.84
CA CYS A 38 -17.23 -0.81 -14.69
C CYS A 38 -16.95 -2.20 -14.10
N GLU A 39 -18.00 -2.99 -13.85
CA GLU A 39 -17.92 -4.35 -13.29
C GLU A 39 -17.13 -5.31 -14.19
N ALA A 40 -17.29 -5.19 -15.52
CA ALA A 40 -16.64 -6.08 -16.47
C ALA A 40 -15.17 -5.75 -16.74
N ASN A 41 -14.82 -4.45 -16.81
CA ASN A 41 -13.54 -3.99 -17.37
C ASN A 41 -12.60 -3.35 -16.34
N SER A 42 -13.09 -2.92 -15.19
CA SER A 42 -12.29 -2.30 -14.13
C SER A 42 -12.72 -2.82 -12.76
N PRO A 43 -12.48 -4.11 -12.45
CA PRO A 43 -12.95 -4.73 -11.23
C PRO A 43 -12.35 -4.07 -9.98
N GLY A 44 -13.17 -3.91 -8.92
CA GLY A 44 -12.70 -3.37 -7.63
C GLY A 44 -12.82 -1.85 -7.51
N LEU A 45 -13.59 -1.22 -8.39
CA LEU A 45 -13.91 0.19 -8.31
C LEU A 45 -14.86 0.48 -7.14
N ARG A 46 -14.65 1.65 -6.55
CA ARG A 46 -15.59 2.29 -5.64
C ARG A 46 -16.33 3.40 -6.39
N LEU A 47 -17.60 3.15 -6.67
CA LEU A 47 -18.50 4.12 -7.32
C LEU A 47 -19.34 4.83 -6.27
N VAL A 48 -19.33 6.14 -6.28
CA VAL A 48 -20.14 6.99 -5.42
C VAL A 48 -21.14 7.74 -6.30
N PHE A 49 -22.42 7.46 -6.11
CA PHE A 49 -23.51 8.16 -6.78
C PHE A 49 -24.00 9.31 -5.90
N LEU A 50 -24.11 10.49 -6.49
CA LEU A 50 -24.70 11.68 -5.88
C LEU A 50 -25.88 12.12 -6.74
N LEU A 51 -27.09 11.84 -6.26
CA LEU A 51 -28.32 12.23 -6.95
C LEU A 51 -28.59 13.72 -6.74
N THR A 52 -28.90 14.44 -7.82
CA THR A 52 -29.26 15.87 -7.76
C THR A 52 -30.71 16.09 -7.31
N ASP A 53 -31.52 15.03 -7.28
CA ASP A 53 -32.90 15.03 -6.84
C ASP A 53 -33.15 13.96 -5.75
N GLN A 54 -34.39 13.88 -5.27
CA GLN A 54 -34.81 12.91 -4.25
C GLN A 54 -35.47 11.67 -4.89
N SER A 55 -34.99 11.21 -6.05
CA SER A 55 -35.57 10.03 -6.72
C SER A 55 -35.39 8.74 -5.91
N GLU A 56 -36.47 8.29 -5.26
CA GLU A 56 -36.52 7.00 -4.56
C GLU A 56 -36.39 5.81 -5.51
N GLU A 57 -36.91 5.92 -6.74
CA GLU A 57 -36.77 4.88 -7.77
C GLU A 57 -35.29 4.61 -8.10
N ALA A 58 -34.49 5.67 -8.30
CA ALA A 58 -33.06 5.55 -8.57
C ALA A 58 -32.32 4.89 -7.39
N ARG A 59 -32.67 5.24 -6.15
CA ARG A 59 -32.10 4.62 -4.94
C ARG A 59 -32.46 3.14 -4.82
N LEU A 60 -33.69 2.78 -5.16
CA LEU A 60 -34.14 1.39 -5.17
C LEU A 60 -33.39 0.57 -6.22
N HIS A 61 -33.26 1.09 -7.45
CA HIS A 61 -32.49 0.45 -8.52
C HIS A 61 -31.01 0.29 -8.15
N LEU A 62 -30.38 1.30 -7.54
CA LEU A 62 -29.02 1.19 -7.02
C LEU A 62 -28.87 0.03 -6.03
N LYS A 63 -29.83 -0.11 -5.11
CA LYS A 63 -29.85 -1.22 -4.16
C LYS A 63 -29.96 -2.56 -4.89
N CYS A 64 -30.89 -2.69 -5.84
CA CYS A 64 -31.05 -3.91 -6.63
C CYS A 64 -29.80 -4.26 -7.45
N PHE A 65 -29.19 -3.31 -8.15
CA PHE A 65 -27.93 -3.56 -8.87
C PHE A 65 -26.83 -4.04 -7.93
N SER A 66 -26.75 -3.48 -6.73
CA SER A 66 -25.73 -3.84 -5.74
C SER A 66 -25.77 -5.30 -5.27
N GLU A 67 -26.92 -5.98 -5.40
CA GLU A 67 -27.11 -7.39 -5.01
C GLU A 67 -26.49 -8.37 -6.04
N ASN A 68 -26.28 -7.91 -7.27
CA ASN A 68 -25.69 -8.70 -8.35
C ASN A 68 -24.21 -8.38 -8.61
N LEU A 69 -23.69 -7.30 -8.02
CA LEU A 69 -22.28 -6.94 -8.12
C LEU A 69 -21.41 -7.82 -7.23
N LEU A 70 -20.27 -8.26 -7.78
CA LEU A 70 -19.25 -9.02 -7.06
C LEU A 70 -17.93 -8.26 -6.95
N SER A 71 -17.66 -7.34 -7.87
CA SER A 71 -16.37 -6.64 -7.95
C SER A 71 -16.47 -5.15 -7.56
N THR A 72 -17.54 -4.48 -7.96
CA THR A 72 -17.72 -3.04 -7.83
C THR A 72 -18.50 -2.74 -6.55
N ILE A 73 -18.02 -1.77 -5.78
CA ILE A 73 -18.66 -1.34 -4.54
C ILE A 73 -19.41 -0.04 -4.79
N LEU A 74 -20.71 -0.03 -4.49
CA LEU A 74 -21.56 1.14 -4.68
C LEU A 74 -21.74 1.90 -3.36
N TYR A 75 -21.75 3.22 -3.49
CA TYR A 75 -22.10 4.14 -2.43
C TYR A 75 -23.08 5.18 -2.96
N VAL A 76 -23.93 5.66 -2.06
CA VAL A 76 -24.77 6.84 -2.29
C VAL A 76 -24.34 7.93 -1.34
N LEU A 77 -24.05 9.10 -1.89
CA LEU A 77 -23.84 10.33 -1.14
C LEU A 77 -25.15 11.11 -1.13
N ASP A 78 -25.82 11.14 0.02
CA ASP A 78 -27.05 11.91 0.19
C ASP A 78 -26.71 13.38 0.43
N LEU A 79 -27.35 14.27 -0.32
CA LEU A 79 -27.40 15.69 -0.06
C LEU A 79 -28.71 16.04 0.63
N ASP A 80 -28.65 16.76 1.74
CA ASP A 80 -29.83 17.37 2.36
C ASP A 80 -30.17 18.61 1.56
N VAL A 81 -31.04 18.45 0.54
CA VAL A 81 -31.39 19.50 -0.43
C VAL A 81 -32.53 20.39 0.07
N SER A 82 -32.78 20.45 1.38
CA SER A 82 -33.86 21.27 1.96
C SER A 82 -33.69 22.79 1.73
N LYS A 83 -32.55 23.24 1.21
CA LYS A 83 -32.26 24.65 0.90
C LYS A 83 -31.52 24.79 -0.44
N HIS A 84 -32.25 25.27 -1.45
CA HIS A 84 -31.80 25.71 -2.79
C HIS A 84 -31.74 24.66 -3.92
N LYS A 85 -32.23 25.04 -5.11
CA LYS A 85 -31.98 24.36 -6.39
C LYS A 85 -30.53 24.63 -6.79
N LEU A 86 -29.63 23.68 -6.53
CA LEU A 86 -28.22 23.77 -6.91
C LEU A 86 -28.02 23.14 -8.30
N SER A 87 -27.14 23.73 -9.10
CA SER A 87 -26.72 23.14 -10.38
C SER A 87 -25.99 21.80 -10.19
N LYS A 88 -25.97 20.99 -11.25
CA LYS A 88 -25.26 19.69 -11.27
C LYS A 88 -23.77 19.87 -10.96
N GLU A 89 -23.16 20.96 -11.44
CA GLU A 89 -21.75 21.30 -11.24
C GLU A 89 -21.46 21.71 -9.79
N VAL A 90 -22.32 22.52 -9.17
CA VAL A 90 -22.19 22.86 -7.74
C VAL A 90 -22.25 21.59 -6.91
N VAL A 91 -23.24 20.74 -7.19
CA VAL A 91 -23.44 19.46 -6.51
C VAL A 91 -22.21 18.57 -6.68
N ALA A 92 -21.62 18.51 -7.88
CA ALA A 92 -20.38 17.78 -8.13
C ALA A 92 -19.21 18.28 -7.31
N TYR A 93 -18.92 19.59 -7.30
CA TYR A 93 -17.80 20.13 -6.53
C TYR A 93 -18.02 20.03 -5.02
N LEU A 94 -19.26 20.16 -4.54
CA LEU A 94 -19.64 19.87 -3.16
C LEU A 94 -19.36 18.40 -2.81
N GLY A 95 -19.77 17.47 -3.68
CA GLY A 95 -19.52 16.05 -3.51
C GLY A 95 -18.04 15.73 -3.44
N VAL A 96 -17.23 16.28 -4.36
CA VAL A 96 -15.77 16.12 -4.37
C VAL A 96 -15.14 16.63 -3.06
N GLU A 97 -15.52 17.84 -2.64
CA GLU A 97 -14.99 18.47 -1.42
C GLU A 97 -15.30 17.63 -0.17
N TRP A 98 -16.56 17.21 -0.06
CA TRP A 98 -17.03 16.40 1.05
C TRP A 98 -16.33 15.04 1.07
N LEU A 99 -16.24 14.36 -0.08
CA LEU A 99 -15.60 13.06 -0.20
C LEU A 99 -14.12 13.11 0.17
N ILE A 100 -13.36 14.08 -0.37
CA ILE A 100 -11.94 14.20 -0.05
C ILE A 100 -11.72 14.42 1.45
N ARG A 101 -12.58 15.22 2.09
CA ARG A 101 -12.46 15.51 3.53
C ARG A 101 -12.83 14.35 4.43
N ASN A 102 -13.90 13.62 4.08
CA ASN A 102 -14.47 12.60 4.96
C ASN A 102 -13.89 11.20 4.69
N THR A 103 -13.53 10.87 3.45
CA THR A 103 -12.97 9.55 3.11
C THR A 103 -11.45 9.57 2.95
N LEU A 104 -10.85 10.75 2.79
CA LEU A 104 -9.42 10.90 2.49
C LEU A 104 -8.96 10.15 1.21
N LEU A 105 -9.91 9.84 0.31
CA LEU A 105 -9.65 9.18 -0.96
C LEU A 105 -9.63 10.17 -2.11
N SER A 106 -8.75 9.94 -3.09
CA SER A 106 -8.74 10.76 -4.31
C SER A 106 -9.99 10.47 -5.13
N VAL A 107 -10.55 11.49 -5.77
CA VAL A 107 -11.83 11.43 -6.49
C VAL A 107 -11.60 11.63 -7.98
N VAL A 108 -12.22 10.77 -8.79
CA VAL A 108 -12.40 11.00 -10.23
C VAL A 108 -13.87 11.34 -10.47
N LEU A 109 -14.15 12.48 -11.08
CA LEU A 109 -15.47 12.77 -11.62
C LEU A 109 -15.61 12.09 -12.98
N LEU A 110 -16.64 11.25 -13.14
CA LEU A 110 -17.03 10.65 -14.42
C LEU A 110 -18.50 10.92 -14.72
N ASP A 111 -18.82 11.02 -16.01
CA ASP A 111 -20.20 11.14 -16.48
C ASP A 111 -20.83 9.75 -16.67
N LEU A 112 -22.11 9.62 -16.34
CA LEU A 112 -22.83 8.36 -16.43
C LEU A 112 -22.95 7.82 -17.87
N LYS A 113 -22.83 8.67 -18.88
CA LYS A 113 -22.90 8.30 -20.30
C LYS A 113 -21.64 7.60 -20.80
N CYS A 114 -20.52 7.68 -20.07
CA CYS A 114 -19.28 7.09 -20.52
C CYS A 114 -19.24 5.56 -20.34
N ARG A 115 -18.42 4.87 -21.13
CA ARG A 115 -18.18 3.42 -21.02
C ARG A 115 -16.74 3.19 -20.58
N VAL A 116 -16.55 2.51 -19.45
CA VAL A 116 -15.24 2.04 -19.00
C VAL A 116 -14.88 0.79 -19.79
N VAL A 117 -13.96 0.91 -20.74
CA VAL A 117 -13.58 -0.19 -21.66
C VAL A 117 -12.24 -0.82 -21.30
N ARG A 118 -11.48 -0.23 -20.37
CA ARG A 118 -10.25 -0.80 -19.81
C ARG A 118 -10.09 -0.49 -18.33
N ASP A 119 -9.23 -1.27 -17.67
CA ASP A 119 -9.01 -1.17 -16.24
C ASP A 119 -8.41 0.19 -15.82
N LEU A 120 -9.15 0.91 -14.96
CA LEU A 120 -8.80 2.23 -14.44
C LEU A 120 -7.89 2.17 -13.20
N THR A 121 -7.53 0.98 -12.71
CA THR A 121 -6.70 0.79 -11.50
C THR A 121 -5.33 1.51 -11.57
N ILE A 122 -4.83 1.85 -12.76
CA ILE A 122 -3.58 2.60 -12.93
C ILE A 122 -3.70 4.11 -12.80
N LEU A 123 -4.91 4.69 -12.81
CA LEU A 123 -5.11 6.14 -12.70
C LEU A 123 -4.34 6.76 -11.51
N PRO A 124 -4.37 6.18 -10.29
CA PRO A 124 -3.60 6.72 -9.17
C PRO A 124 -2.08 6.71 -9.39
N ILE A 125 -1.56 5.81 -10.23
CA ILE A 125 -0.13 5.73 -10.58
C ILE A 125 0.27 6.90 -11.48
N GLU A 126 -0.57 7.21 -12.48
CA GLU A 126 -0.33 8.32 -13.40
C GLU A 126 -0.40 9.68 -12.70
N PHE A 127 -1.39 9.84 -11.82
CA PHE A 127 -1.64 11.07 -11.09
C PHE A 127 -0.93 11.19 -9.73
N GLN A 128 0.00 10.28 -9.42
CA GLN A 128 0.67 10.22 -8.10
C GLN A 128 1.40 11.51 -7.67
N ARG A 129 1.69 12.43 -8.61
CA ARG A 129 2.36 13.72 -8.38
C ARG A 129 1.47 14.94 -8.64
N THR A 130 0.22 14.71 -8.97
CA THR A 130 -0.72 15.70 -9.47
C THR A 130 -1.78 15.95 -8.40
N HIS A 131 -2.07 17.22 -8.13
CA HIS A 131 -3.16 17.57 -7.21
C HIS A 131 -4.49 17.60 -7.96
N LEU A 132 -4.48 18.09 -9.20
CA LEU A 132 -5.66 18.28 -10.04
C LEU A 132 -5.35 17.90 -11.50
N SER A 133 -6.28 17.22 -12.16
CA SER A 133 -6.19 16.99 -13.61
C SER A 133 -7.55 17.21 -14.25
N PHE A 134 -7.55 17.88 -15.38
CA PHE A 134 -8.71 18.04 -16.25
C PHE A 134 -8.21 18.21 -17.69
N PRO A 135 -9.00 17.86 -18.72
CA PRO A 135 -8.58 17.97 -20.11
C PRO A 135 -8.26 19.41 -20.56
N ASN A 136 -7.30 19.55 -21.48
CA ASN A 136 -6.93 20.74 -22.26
C ASN A 136 -6.39 21.93 -21.44
N ILE A 137 -5.27 21.75 -20.73
CA ILE A 137 -4.58 22.86 -20.03
C ILE A 137 -3.85 23.82 -21.00
N GLN A 138 -3.41 23.37 -22.19
CA GLN A 138 -2.46 24.16 -23.00
C GLN A 138 -2.67 24.24 -24.53
N ASN A 139 -3.54 23.46 -25.20
CA ASN A 139 -3.66 23.48 -26.67
C ASN A 139 -5.12 23.49 -27.19
N LEU A 140 -5.27 24.06 -28.39
CA LEU A 140 -6.43 24.71 -29.06
C LEU A 140 -7.62 23.83 -29.46
N GLU A 141 -8.74 24.56 -29.66
CA GLU A 141 -9.84 24.35 -30.62
C GLU A 141 -10.40 22.93 -30.75
N ASP A 142 -11.26 22.53 -29.81
CA ASP A 142 -12.29 21.53 -30.07
C ASP A 142 -13.42 21.67 -29.05
N VAL A 143 -14.66 21.61 -29.56
CA VAL A 143 -15.92 21.71 -28.82
C VAL A 143 -15.89 20.75 -27.63
N TYR A 144 -15.99 21.30 -26.43
CA TYR A 144 -16.00 20.53 -25.19
C TYR A 144 -17.35 19.82 -25.04
N SER A 145 -17.29 18.50 -24.92
CA SER A 145 -18.38 17.66 -24.47
C SER A 145 -18.45 17.65 -22.93
N PRO A 146 -19.64 17.69 -22.32
CA PRO A 146 -19.83 17.66 -20.86
C PRO A 146 -19.30 16.39 -20.15
N THR A 147 -18.80 15.38 -20.89
CA THR A 147 -18.33 14.08 -20.38
C THR A 147 -16.87 14.03 -19.89
N ARG A 148 -16.21 15.17 -19.67
CA ARG A 148 -14.76 15.20 -19.46
C ARG A 148 -14.34 14.85 -18.02
N PRO A 149 -13.48 13.82 -17.82
CA PRO A 149 -13.11 13.35 -16.49
C PRO A 149 -12.24 14.36 -15.73
N MET A 150 -12.44 14.48 -14.42
CA MET A 150 -11.59 15.32 -13.57
C MET A 150 -11.00 14.50 -12.43
N TRP A 151 -9.69 14.66 -12.20
CA TRP A 151 -8.99 14.05 -11.07
C TRP A 151 -8.76 15.08 -9.96
N PHE A 152 -9.12 14.70 -8.73
CA PHE A 152 -8.81 15.45 -7.52
C PHE A 152 -8.06 14.56 -6.54
N GLN A 153 -6.81 14.91 -6.26
CA GLN A 153 -6.00 14.20 -5.27
C GLN A 153 -6.51 14.50 -3.86
N ALA A 154 -6.63 13.46 -3.02
CA ALA A 154 -6.83 13.58 -1.59
C ALA A 154 -5.65 14.30 -0.92
N SER A 155 -5.74 15.62 -0.90
CA SER A 155 -4.69 16.52 -0.45
C SER A 155 -5.31 17.84 -0.05
N VAL A 156 -4.63 18.59 0.82
CA VAL A 156 -5.03 19.95 1.22
C VAL A 156 -5.34 20.84 0.03
N LYS A 157 -4.50 20.75 -1.00
CA LYS A 157 -4.64 21.59 -2.18
C LYS A 157 -5.86 21.19 -3.02
N GLY A 158 -6.09 19.88 -3.17
CA GLY A 158 -7.29 19.37 -3.84
C GLY A 158 -8.58 19.78 -3.13
N ALA A 159 -8.63 19.61 -1.80
CA ALA A 159 -9.78 20.02 -0.99
C ALA A 159 -10.01 21.54 -0.99
N LYS A 160 -8.94 22.34 -0.87
CA LYS A 160 -9.03 23.81 -0.96
C LYS A 160 -9.52 24.26 -2.33
N PHE A 161 -9.09 23.59 -3.39
CA PHE A 161 -9.54 23.87 -4.75
C PHE A 161 -11.02 23.56 -4.92
N ALA A 162 -11.47 22.34 -4.56
CA ALA A 162 -12.88 21.97 -4.63
C ALA A 162 -13.77 22.95 -3.84
N ARG A 163 -13.35 23.34 -2.63
CA ARG A 163 -14.05 24.37 -1.83
C ARG A 163 -14.10 25.73 -2.52
N ALA A 164 -13.00 26.16 -3.12
CA ALA A 164 -12.96 27.44 -3.82
C ALA A 164 -13.94 27.46 -5.00
N LEU A 165 -14.04 26.34 -5.75
CA LEU A 165 -15.00 26.19 -6.84
C LEU A 165 -16.43 26.38 -6.33
N VAL A 166 -16.80 25.69 -5.25
CA VAL A 166 -18.13 25.82 -4.63
C VAL A 166 -18.40 27.27 -4.19
N SER A 167 -17.47 27.89 -3.46
CA SER A 167 -17.70 29.21 -2.83
C SER A 167 -17.74 30.40 -3.79
N LYS A 168 -17.27 30.21 -5.03
CA LYS A 168 -17.11 31.27 -6.02
C LYS A 168 -17.86 30.99 -7.32
N LEU A 169 -18.59 29.88 -7.40
CA LEU A 169 -19.41 29.59 -8.57
C LEU A 169 -20.56 30.61 -8.64
N PRO A 170 -20.71 31.34 -9.75
CA PRO A 170 -21.79 32.30 -9.92
C PRO A 170 -23.15 31.62 -10.09
N ASP A 171 -24.21 32.33 -9.70
CA ASP A 171 -25.58 31.94 -9.99
C ASP A 171 -25.80 31.88 -11.52
N GLY A 172 -26.55 30.88 -11.99
CA GLY A 172 -26.84 30.68 -13.42
C GLY A 172 -25.75 29.94 -14.21
N CYS A 173 -24.78 29.30 -13.54
CA CYS A 173 -23.74 28.51 -14.20
C CYS A 173 -24.27 27.32 -15.03
N ASP A 174 -25.53 26.92 -14.85
CA ASP A 174 -26.20 25.89 -15.64
C ASP A 174 -26.22 26.20 -17.15
N SER A 175 -26.12 27.49 -17.51
CA SER A 175 -26.12 27.97 -18.90
C SER A 175 -24.72 28.21 -19.49
N TRP A 176 -23.67 27.98 -18.71
CA TRP A 176 -22.31 28.28 -19.14
C TRP A 176 -21.87 27.42 -20.29
N SER A 177 -21.21 28.06 -21.26
CA SER A 177 -20.45 27.31 -22.25
C SER A 177 -19.29 26.60 -21.57
N SER A 178 -18.72 25.66 -22.29
CA SER A 178 -17.53 24.97 -21.86
C SER A 178 -16.29 25.85 -21.71
N GLU A 179 -16.23 26.92 -22.50
CA GLU A 179 -15.16 27.90 -22.42
C GLU A 179 -15.28 28.75 -21.14
N ASP A 180 -16.52 29.10 -20.76
CA ASP A 180 -16.80 29.81 -19.50
C ASP A 180 -16.39 28.97 -18.29
N HIS A 181 -16.73 27.68 -18.28
CA HIS A 181 -16.31 26.73 -17.26
C HIS A 181 -14.78 26.65 -17.15
N ARG A 182 -14.08 26.51 -18.27
CA ARG A 182 -12.61 26.47 -18.32
C ARG A 182 -12.01 27.78 -17.79
N ALA A 183 -12.51 28.92 -18.24
CA ALA A 183 -12.04 30.23 -17.81
C ALA A 183 -12.21 30.41 -16.30
N PHE A 184 -13.35 29.97 -15.76
CA PHE A 184 -13.63 29.96 -14.33
C PHE A 184 -12.63 29.06 -13.56
N LEU A 185 -12.44 27.81 -13.97
CA LEU A 185 -11.49 26.88 -13.34
C LEU A 185 -10.08 27.48 -13.33
N MET A 186 -9.62 28.03 -14.46
CA MET A 186 -8.31 28.67 -14.58
C MET A 186 -8.18 29.92 -13.70
N LYS A 187 -9.25 30.72 -13.57
CA LYS A 187 -9.30 31.87 -12.67
C LYS A 187 -9.15 31.42 -11.22
N GLN A 188 -9.92 30.42 -10.77
CA GLN A 188 -9.83 29.92 -9.39
C GLN A 188 -8.46 29.30 -9.08
N LEU A 189 -7.86 28.58 -10.04
CA LEU A 189 -6.52 28.01 -9.91
C LEU A 189 -5.46 29.07 -9.62
N LYS A 190 -5.53 30.24 -10.28
CA LYS A 190 -4.59 31.36 -10.08
C LYS A 190 -4.72 31.99 -8.68
N LEU A 191 -5.90 31.92 -8.08
CA LEU A 191 -6.21 32.56 -6.80
C LEU A 191 -5.83 31.70 -5.58
N ILE A 192 -5.58 30.40 -5.75
CA ILE A 192 -5.28 29.49 -4.64
C ILE A 192 -3.78 29.47 -4.35
N ALA A 193 -3.43 29.86 -3.12
CA ALA A 193 -2.06 29.82 -2.60
C ALA A 193 -1.92 28.77 -1.47
N PRO A 194 -0.87 27.92 -1.47
CA PRO A 194 0.08 27.71 -2.57
C PRO A 194 -0.56 26.96 -3.75
N SER A 195 -0.19 27.31 -4.98
CA SER A 195 -0.83 26.76 -6.18
C SER A 195 -0.79 25.23 -6.23
N PRO A 196 -1.92 24.58 -6.63
CA PRO A 196 -1.95 23.15 -6.87
C PRO A 196 -1.06 22.79 -8.07
N ASN A 197 -0.57 21.56 -8.06
CA ASN A 197 0.08 21.00 -9.24
C ASN A 197 -1.02 20.47 -10.15
N VAL A 198 -1.14 21.06 -11.34
CA VAL A 198 -2.17 20.72 -12.32
C VAL A 198 -1.51 20.13 -13.55
N VAL A 199 -2.07 19.05 -14.09
CA VAL A 199 -1.61 18.43 -15.35
C VAL A 199 -2.82 18.17 -16.25
N ASP A 200 -2.55 18.06 -17.55
CA ASP A 200 -3.58 17.69 -18.51
C ASP A 200 -4.05 16.25 -18.26
N PHE A 201 -5.35 15.99 -18.35
CA PHE A 201 -5.87 14.64 -18.26
C PHE A 201 -5.45 13.88 -19.53
N PRO A 202 -4.76 12.72 -19.45
CA PRO A 202 -4.25 12.07 -20.64
C PRO A 202 -5.36 11.69 -21.62
N ARG A 203 -5.16 12.02 -22.91
CA ARG A 203 -6.14 11.80 -23.99
C ARG A 203 -6.68 10.36 -24.03
N LYS A 204 -5.86 9.35 -23.76
CA LYS A 204 -6.29 7.94 -23.70
C LYS A 204 -7.43 7.63 -22.71
N TYR A 205 -7.80 8.54 -21.81
CA TYR A 205 -8.93 8.36 -20.89
C TYR A 205 -10.17 9.17 -21.24
N TRP A 206 -10.17 9.95 -22.32
CA TRP A 206 -11.32 10.81 -22.64
C TRP A 206 -11.46 11.15 -24.13
N ASP A 207 -10.42 10.98 -24.94
CA ASP A 207 -10.41 11.18 -26.38
C ASP A 207 -10.85 9.89 -27.06
N GLU A 208 -11.98 9.94 -27.77
CA GLU A 208 -12.56 8.81 -28.49
C GLU A 208 -11.68 8.34 -29.66
N ASN A 209 -10.87 9.25 -30.22
CA ASN A 209 -9.96 8.96 -31.32
C ASN A 209 -8.60 8.46 -30.83
N ALA A 210 -8.43 8.25 -29.52
CA ALA A 210 -7.21 7.65 -29.00
C ALA A 210 -7.04 6.24 -29.57
N VAL A 211 -5.80 5.88 -29.92
CA VAL A 211 -5.43 4.54 -30.42
C VAL A 211 -5.79 3.42 -29.41
N SER A 212 -6.02 3.77 -28.15
CA SER A 212 -6.09 2.85 -27.01
C SER A 212 -6.95 3.44 -25.86
N PRO A 213 -8.26 3.69 -26.06
CA PRO A 213 -9.06 4.41 -25.07
C PRO A 213 -9.34 3.53 -23.84
N TYR A 214 -9.32 4.12 -22.65
CA TYR A 214 -9.74 3.52 -21.39
C TYR A 214 -11.21 3.80 -21.09
N ILE A 215 -11.69 4.93 -21.57
CA ILE A 215 -13.07 5.39 -21.48
C ILE A 215 -13.49 5.79 -22.89
N SER A 216 -14.66 5.35 -23.31
CA SER A 216 -15.25 5.75 -24.59
C SER A 216 -16.62 6.38 -24.38
N SER A 217 -17.10 7.11 -25.37
CA SER A 217 -18.49 7.54 -25.43
C SER A 217 -19.43 6.39 -25.83
N PRO A 218 -20.74 6.52 -25.60
CA PRO A 218 -21.71 5.54 -26.04
C PRO A 218 -21.89 5.69 -27.56
N HIS A 219 -21.24 4.83 -28.35
CA HIS A 219 -21.62 4.62 -29.76
C HIS A 219 -22.72 3.55 -29.84
N ALA A 220 -23.47 3.51 -30.95
CA ALA A 220 -24.57 2.59 -31.20
C ALA A 220 -24.31 1.19 -30.62
N ALA A 221 -25.29 0.65 -29.88
CA ALA A 221 -25.16 -0.60 -29.15
C ALA A 221 -24.70 -1.73 -30.08
N ASN A 222 -23.44 -2.16 -29.93
CA ASN A 222 -22.96 -3.38 -30.57
C ASN A 222 -23.39 -4.60 -29.73
N SER A 223 -23.42 -5.78 -30.36
CA SER A 223 -23.84 -7.04 -29.72
C SER A 223 -23.06 -7.34 -28.43
N HIS A 224 -21.79 -6.94 -28.35
CA HIS A 224 -20.96 -7.11 -27.17
C HIS A 224 -21.43 -6.25 -25.97
N SER A 225 -21.85 -5.01 -26.22
CA SER A 225 -22.36 -4.10 -25.17
C SER A 225 -23.66 -4.63 -24.57
N LEU A 226 -24.57 -5.12 -25.41
CA LEU A 226 -25.83 -5.74 -24.97
C LEU A 226 -25.59 -6.98 -24.12
N SER A 227 -24.61 -7.82 -24.48
CA SER A 227 -24.23 -9.00 -23.69
C SER A 227 -23.79 -8.63 -22.28
N LEU A 228 -22.89 -7.65 -22.13
CA LEU A 228 -22.37 -7.25 -20.82
C LEU A 228 -23.46 -6.70 -19.89
N VAL A 229 -24.40 -5.93 -20.43
CA VAL A 229 -25.53 -5.37 -19.68
C VAL A 229 -26.47 -6.49 -19.23
N ASN A 230 -26.78 -7.44 -20.10
CA ASN A 230 -27.63 -8.59 -19.76
C ASN A 230 -26.95 -9.53 -18.74
N ASP A 231 -25.62 -9.70 -18.85
CA ASP A 231 -24.83 -10.50 -17.93
C ASP A 231 -24.86 -9.96 -16.49
N LEU A 232 -25.13 -8.66 -16.29
CA LEU A 232 -25.20 -8.04 -14.97
C LEU A 232 -26.36 -8.57 -14.12
N ASP A 233 -27.47 -8.94 -14.76
CA ASP A 233 -28.66 -9.45 -14.06
C ASP A 233 -28.57 -10.96 -13.76
N CYS A 234 -27.55 -11.63 -14.29
CA CYS A 234 -27.37 -13.08 -14.19
C CYS A 234 -26.18 -13.42 -13.29
N LYS A 235 -26.30 -14.51 -12.51
CA LYS A 235 -25.13 -15.05 -11.78
C LYS A 235 -24.09 -15.56 -12.79
N PRO A 236 -22.80 -15.23 -12.63
CA PRO A 236 -21.77 -15.64 -13.58
C PRO A 236 -21.49 -17.14 -13.48
N SER A 237 -21.24 -17.78 -14.61
CA SER A 237 -20.86 -19.18 -14.69
C SER A 237 -19.37 -19.39 -14.36
N VAL A 238 -18.55 -18.36 -14.61
CA VAL A 238 -17.11 -18.38 -14.32
C VAL A 238 -16.70 -17.18 -13.47
N ILE A 239 -15.90 -17.47 -12.45
CA ILE A 239 -15.30 -16.44 -11.60
C ILE A 239 -13.79 -16.49 -11.73
N VAL A 240 -13.16 -15.33 -11.88
CA VAL A 240 -11.71 -15.17 -11.77
C VAL A 240 -11.41 -14.36 -10.52
N LEU A 241 -10.89 -15.01 -9.47
CA LEU A 241 -10.45 -14.29 -8.28
C LEU A 241 -9.14 -13.54 -8.62
N MET A 242 -9.15 -12.22 -8.51
CA MET A 242 -7.99 -11.37 -8.81
C MET A 242 -7.27 -11.03 -7.52
N LEU A 243 -6.00 -11.41 -7.40
CA LEU A 243 -5.21 -11.01 -6.23
C LEU A 243 -4.93 -9.51 -6.26
N ARG A 244 -5.38 -8.77 -5.24
CA ARG A 244 -5.07 -7.35 -5.09
C ARG A 244 -3.57 -7.13 -4.90
N GLN A 245 -2.98 -6.32 -5.77
CA GLN A 245 -1.54 -6.10 -5.80
C GLN A 245 -1.09 -4.81 -5.12
N ASP A 246 -2.04 -3.94 -4.81
CA ASP A 246 -1.83 -2.67 -4.12
C ASP A 246 -1.77 -2.80 -2.60
N ILE A 247 -2.35 -3.86 -2.05
CA ILE A 247 -2.25 -4.23 -0.63
C ILE A 247 -1.29 -5.42 -0.45
N GLU A 248 -1.00 -5.78 0.79
CA GLU A 248 -0.11 -6.90 1.08
C GLU A 248 -0.80 -8.21 0.67
N THR A 249 -0.01 -9.24 0.38
CA THR A 249 -0.57 -10.47 -0.19
C THR A 249 -1.06 -11.42 0.90
N LYS A 250 -0.26 -11.69 1.95
CA LYS A 250 -0.56 -12.74 2.95
C LYS A 250 -1.26 -12.24 4.21
N THR A 251 -1.04 -11.00 4.64
CA THR A 251 -1.65 -10.42 5.84
C THR A 251 -1.96 -8.94 5.65
N PRO A 252 -2.98 -8.38 6.32
CA PRO A 252 -3.28 -6.95 6.24
C PRO A 252 -2.07 -6.07 6.58
N PHE A 253 -1.92 -4.98 5.84
CA PHE A 253 -0.81 -4.04 6.04
C PHE A 253 -0.91 -3.32 7.39
N ALA A 254 0.22 -3.23 8.08
CA ALA A 254 0.42 -2.20 9.09
C ALA A 254 0.59 -0.80 8.48
N ASN A 255 0.65 -0.61 7.15
CA ASN A 255 0.68 0.69 6.46
C ASN A 255 0.11 0.61 5.04
N SER A 256 -1.12 1.09 4.83
CA SER A 256 -1.84 1.06 3.56
C SER A 256 -1.95 2.44 2.88
N SER A 257 -1.02 3.37 3.15
CA SER A 257 -1.07 4.71 2.55
C SER A 257 -1.10 4.69 1.01
N SER A 258 -1.83 5.61 0.38
CA SER A 258 -1.99 5.68 -1.09
C SER A 258 -0.65 5.69 -1.82
N LYS A 259 0.38 6.30 -1.24
CA LYS A 259 1.74 6.31 -1.79
C LYS A 259 2.35 4.90 -1.91
N ILE A 260 2.21 4.07 -0.87
CA ILE A 260 2.74 2.70 -0.89
C ILE A 260 1.96 1.85 -1.89
N ARG A 261 0.64 2.01 -1.92
CA ARG A 261 -0.24 1.30 -2.85
C ARG A 261 0.10 1.59 -4.30
N VAL A 262 0.27 2.87 -4.65
CA VAL A 262 0.77 3.30 -5.96
C VAL A 262 2.15 2.71 -6.27
N GLU A 263 3.09 2.76 -5.33
CA GLU A 263 4.43 2.19 -5.52
C GLU A 263 4.37 0.69 -5.81
N ARG A 264 3.48 -0.05 -5.13
CA ARG A 264 3.29 -1.49 -5.38
C ARG A 264 2.71 -1.77 -6.76
N LEU A 265 1.62 -1.09 -7.14
CA LEU A 265 1.00 -1.29 -8.46
C LEU A 265 1.97 -1.01 -9.61
N SER A 266 2.91 -0.06 -9.43
CA SER A 266 3.92 0.28 -10.45
C SER A 266 5.02 -0.78 -10.68
N LYS A 267 5.02 -1.90 -9.95
CA LYS A 267 6.04 -2.96 -10.06
C LYS A 267 5.65 -3.96 -11.12
N LEU A 268 6.61 -4.33 -11.98
CA LEU A 268 6.41 -5.27 -13.09
C LEU A 268 5.75 -6.60 -12.67
N HIS A 269 6.28 -7.24 -11.62
CA HIS A 269 5.70 -8.51 -11.12
C HIS A 269 4.28 -8.34 -10.57
N ARG A 270 3.90 -7.13 -10.13
CA ARG A 270 2.54 -6.83 -9.67
C ARG A 270 1.60 -6.60 -10.86
N MET A 271 2.07 -5.92 -11.90
CA MET A 271 1.32 -5.74 -13.15
C MET A 271 0.95 -7.08 -13.79
N GLY A 272 1.87 -8.05 -13.81
CA GLY A 272 1.64 -9.37 -14.40
C GLY A 272 0.38 -10.07 -13.86
N TRP A 273 0.11 -9.99 -12.55
CA TRP A 273 -1.07 -10.61 -11.95
C TRP A 273 -2.38 -10.08 -12.52
N ARG A 274 -2.48 -8.77 -12.71
CA ARG A 274 -3.67 -8.17 -13.31
C ARG A 274 -3.88 -8.64 -14.75
N TYR A 275 -2.81 -8.64 -15.55
CA TYR A 275 -2.91 -9.04 -16.95
C TYR A 275 -3.17 -10.54 -17.11
N ALA A 276 -2.66 -11.38 -16.19
CA ALA A 276 -3.02 -12.80 -16.14
C ALA A 276 -4.51 -12.98 -15.87
N THR A 277 -5.06 -12.29 -14.87
CA THR A 277 -6.51 -12.31 -14.59
C THR A 277 -7.32 -11.83 -15.80
N ALA A 278 -6.89 -10.74 -16.46
CA ALA A 278 -7.55 -10.21 -17.64
C ALA A 278 -7.52 -11.21 -18.81
N LEU A 279 -6.40 -11.90 -19.03
CA LEU A 279 -6.27 -12.96 -20.04
C LEU A 279 -7.21 -14.13 -19.74
N LEU A 280 -7.25 -14.62 -18.49
CA LEU A 280 -8.15 -15.70 -18.09
C LEU A 280 -9.63 -15.32 -18.31
N ALA A 281 -9.99 -14.07 -17.96
CA ALA A 281 -11.34 -13.58 -18.14
C ALA A 281 -11.70 -13.43 -19.63
N ASP A 282 -10.79 -12.90 -20.46
CA ASP A 282 -10.99 -12.76 -21.90
C ASP A 282 -11.15 -14.12 -22.57
N THR A 283 -10.27 -15.08 -22.28
CA THR A 283 -10.37 -16.44 -22.85
C THR A 283 -11.70 -17.09 -22.50
N SER A 284 -12.18 -17.01 -21.25
CA SER A 284 -13.47 -17.58 -20.88
C SER A 284 -14.66 -16.86 -21.55
N ARG A 285 -14.59 -15.54 -21.78
CA ARG A 285 -15.64 -14.80 -22.52
C ARG A 285 -15.73 -15.19 -23.99
N GLN A 286 -14.60 -15.55 -24.63
CA GLN A 286 -14.60 -16.03 -26.01
C GLN A 286 -15.40 -17.33 -26.19
N GLU A 287 -15.70 -18.05 -25.11
CA GLU A 287 -16.56 -19.24 -25.08
C GLU A 287 -18.03 -18.92 -24.76
N HIS A 288 -18.45 -17.66 -24.88
CA HIS A 288 -19.81 -17.21 -24.54
C HIS A 288 -20.21 -17.48 -23.08
N GLN A 289 -19.25 -17.47 -22.15
CA GLN A 289 -19.51 -17.60 -20.71
C GLN A 289 -19.69 -16.23 -20.07
N ASN A 290 -20.63 -16.13 -19.13
CA ASN A 290 -20.73 -14.96 -18.24
C ASN A 290 -19.61 -15.04 -17.19
N VAL A 291 -18.64 -14.13 -17.32
CA VAL A 291 -17.44 -14.08 -16.47
C VAL A 291 -17.46 -12.86 -15.56
N ARG A 292 -17.10 -13.05 -14.28
CA ARG A 292 -16.83 -11.96 -13.33
C ARG A 292 -15.45 -12.07 -12.71
N VAL A 293 -14.77 -10.93 -12.63
CA VAL A 293 -13.47 -10.81 -11.96
C VAL A 293 -13.69 -10.24 -10.56
N VAL A 294 -13.23 -10.93 -9.52
CA VAL A 294 -13.49 -10.53 -8.13
C VAL A 294 -12.16 -10.22 -7.42
N PRO A 295 -11.86 -8.94 -7.14
CA PRO A 295 -10.58 -8.53 -6.57
C PRO A 295 -10.56 -8.66 -5.06
N LEU A 296 -9.64 -9.49 -4.55
CA LEU A 296 -9.54 -9.85 -3.14
C LEU A 296 -8.08 -9.96 -2.69
N SER A 297 -7.86 -9.90 -1.39
CA SER A 297 -6.58 -10.25 -0.77
C SER A 297 -6.45 -11.78 -0.63
N LEU A 298 -5.24 -12.32 -0.56
CA LEU A 298 -5.06 -13.79 -0.50
C LEU A 298 -5.66 -14.41 0.77
N TRP A 299 -5.67 -13.68 1.89
CA TRP A 299 -6.26 -14.14 3.16
C TRP A 299 -7.79 -14.17 3.15
N GLU A 300 -8.44 -13.48 2.20
CA GLU A 300 -9.89 -13.53 2.04
C GLU A 300 -10.33 -14.78 1.25
N ILE A 301 -9.38 -15.48 0.61
CA ILE A 301 -9.64 -16.70 -0.16
C ILE A 301 -9.57 -17.91 0.76
N ASN A 302 -10.74 -18.38 1.16
CA ASN A 302 -10.97 -19.52 2.06
C ASN A 302 -12.24 -20.29 1.66
N ASP A 303 -12.51 -21.42 2.31
CA ASP A 303 -13.67 -22.27 2.00
C ASP A 303 -15.02 -21.54 2.15
N GLN A 304 -15.14 -20.60 3.09
CA GLN A 304 -16.37 -19.81 3.26
C GLN A 304 -16.64 -18.93 2.04
N LEU A 305 -15.61 -18.29 1.48
CA LEU A 305 -15.75 -17.55 0.22
C LEU A 305 -16.15 -18.50 -0.92
N ILE A 306 -15.48 -19.65 -1.06
CA ILE A 306 -15.78 -20.61 -2.12
C ILE A 306 -17.23 -21.12 -2.03
N ALA A 307 -17.72 -21.40 -0.82
CA ALA A 307 -19.10 -21.79 -0.57
C ALA A 307 -20.10 -20.70 -0.99
N ARG A 308 -19.81 -19.41 -0.73
CA ARG A 308 -20.64 -18.28 -1.19
C ARG A 308 -20.70 -18.17 -2.72
N LEU A 309 -19.71 -18.71 -3.42
CA LEU A 309 -19.63 -18.74 -4.87
C LEU A 309 -20.13 -20.07 -5.45
N ALA A 310 -20.96 -20.82 -4.71
CA ALA A 310 -21.46 -22.13 -5.12
C ALA A 310 -22.24 -22.13 -6.46
N PHE A 311 -22.75 -20.99 -6.91
CA PHE A 311 -23.42 -20.85 -8.20
C PHE A 311 -22.46 -20.91 -9.41
N ALA A 312 -21.16 -20.67 -9.22
CA ALA A 312 -20.19 -20.70 -10.30
C ALA A 312 -19.82 -22.15 -10.67
N LYS A 313 -19.69 -22.42 -11.97
CA LYS A 313 -19.27 -23.72 -12.51
C LYS A 313 -17.75 -23.89 -12.50
N LYS A 314 -17.01 -22.78 -12.64
CA LYS A 314 -15.54 -22.75 -12.65
C LYS A 314 -15.04 -21.52 -11.90
N ILE A 315 -14.05 -21.69 -11.04
CA ILE A 315 -13.45 -20.58 -10.28
C ILE A 315 -11.93 -20.63 -10.44
N PHE A 316 -11.34 -19.58 -11.01
CA PHE A 316 -9.89 -19.41 -11.04
C PHE A 316 -9.39 -18.80 -9.74
N VAL A 317 -8.46 -19.47 -9.07
CA VAL A 317 -7.94 -19.12 -7.75
C VAL A 317 -6.44 -18.82 -7.82
N PRO A 318 -5.99 -17.61 -7.44
CA PRO A 318 -4.58 -17.26 -7.45
C PRO A 318 -3.83 -17.90 -6.30
N HIS A 319 -2.60 -18.36 -6.53
CA HIS A 319 -1.59 -18.70 -5.51
C HIS A 319 -1.96 -19.84 -4.53
N LYS A 320 -3.19 -20.37 -4.55
CA LYS A 320 -3.59 -21.53 -3.76
C LYS A 320 -3.32 -22.85 -4.47
N THR A 321 -3.44 -23.96 -3.76
CA THR A 321 -3.39 -25.32 -4.30
C THR A 321 -4.61 -26.14 -3.86
N ARG A 322 -4.81 -27.31 -4.48
CA ARG A 322 -5.87 -28.26 -4.13
C ARG A 322 -5.80 -28.72 -2.67
N MET A 323 -4.60 -28.84 -2.13
CA MET A 323 -4.39 -29.18 -0.71
C MET A 323 -4.92 -28.10 0.23
N GLN A 324 -4.91 -26.84 -0.21
CA GLN A 324 -5.41 -25.72 0.59
C GLN A 324 -6.92 -25.49 0.39
N LEU A 325 -7.47 -25.85 -0.78
CA LEU A 325 -8.89 -25.71 -1.11
C LEU A 325 -9.33 -26.91 -1.98
N SER A 326 -10.22 -27.76 -1.46
CA SER A 326 -10.52 -29.07 -2.04
C SER A 326 -11.57 -29.08 -3.15
N ASP A 327 -12.31 -27.97 -3.38
CA ASP A 327 -13.46 -27.94 -4.28
C ASP A 327 -13.10 -28.23 -5.76
N PRO A 328 -13.66 -29.26 -6.41
CA PRO A 328 -13.24 -29.71 -7.75
C PRO A 328 -13.46 -28.68 -8.88
N ARG A 329 -14.25 -27.63 -8.64
CA ARG A 329 -14.49 -26.55 -9.62
C ARG A 329 -13.34 -25.55 -9.70
N LEU A 330 -12.42 -25.59 -8.73
CA LEU A 330 -11.31 -24.64 -8.65
C LEU A 330 -10.21 -24.96 -9.66
N TRP A 331 -9.73 -23.93 -10.32
CA TRP A 331 -8.55 -23.94 -11.17
C TRP A 331 -7.53 -22.97 -10.59
N PHE A 332 -6.34 -23.45 -10.29
CA PHE A 332 -5.32 -22.63 -9.66
C PHE A 332 -4.47 -21.96 -10.72
N TYR A 333 -4.08 -20.71 -10.48
CA TYR A 333 -3.13 -20.00 -11.33
C TYR A 333 -2.07 -19.27 -10.50
N MET A 334 -0.86 -19.19 -11.03
CA MET A 334 0.27 -18.64 -10.30
C MET A 334 1.26 -17.93 -11.21
N GLN A 335 1.88 -16.88 -10.68
CA GLN A 335 3.04 -16.25 -11.30
C GLN A 335 4.30 -17.07 -11.01
N GLU A 336 4.91 -17.60 -12.06
CA GLU A 336 6.04 -18.53 -11.98
C GLU A 336 7.39 -17.79 -12.01
N PHE A 337 8.47 -18.43 -12.44
CA PHE A 337 9.84 -17.94 -12.29
C PHE A 337 10.18 -16.63 -13.04
N LEU A 338 9.29 -16.14 -13.91
CA LEU A 338 9.44 -14.88 -14.63
C LEU A 338 8.27 -13.92 -14.34
N PRO A 339 8.48 -12.58 -14.35
CA PRO A 339 7.42 -11.62 -14.03
C PRO A 339 6.15 -11.70 -14.89
N LEU A 340 6.27 -12.17 -16.14
CA LEU A 340 5.18 -12.25 -17.11
C LEU A 340 4.80 -13.68 -17.47
N LEU A 341 5.32 -14.68 -16.73
CA LEU A 341 5.00 -16.08 -16.93
C LEU A 341 4.02 -16.55 -15.87
N PHE A 342 2.88 -17.05 -16.32
CA PHE A 342 1.86 -17.65 -15.46
C PHE A 342 1.59 -19.08 -15.87
N THR A 343 1.07 -19.88 -14.96
CA THR A 343 0.59 -21.24 -15.22
C THR A 343 -0.81 -21.40 -14.66
N THR A 344 -1.53 -22.39 -15.18
CA THR A 344 -2.83 -22.82 -14.66
C THR A 344 -2.84 -24.33 -14.48
N SER A 345 -3.48 -24.83 -13.43
CA SER A 345 -3.70 -26.27 -13.25
C SER A 345 -4.82 -26.58 -12.23
N LYS A 346 -5.40 -27.77 -12.31
CA LYS A 346 -6.47 -28.23 -11.40
C LYS A 346 -5.98 -28.59 -9.99
N GLU A 347 -4.69 -28.89 -9.85
CA GLU A 347 -4.11 -29.35 -8.58
C GLU A 347 -3.34 -28.26 -7.83
N GLY A 348 -2.91 -27.22 -8.54
CA GLY A 348 -2.08 -26.16 -7.99
C GLY A 348 -1.04 -25.67 -9.00
N TRP A 349 0.06 -25.16 -8.46
CA TRP A 349 1.19 -24.58 -9.19
C TRP A 349 2.51 -25.20 -8.70
N GLY A 350 3.61 -24.88 -9.37
CA GLY A 350 4.91 -25.41 -8.98
C GLY A 350 4.95 -26.95 -9.08
N ALA A 351 5.54 -27.60 -8.07
CA ALA A 351 5.60 -29.06 -8.02
C ALA A 351 4.23 -29.74 -7.77
N SER A 352 3.21 -28.99 -7.34
CA SER A 352 1.83 -29.48 -7.17
C SER A 352 0.99 -29.39 -8.44
N ALA A 353 1.52 -28.84 -9.54
CA ALA A 353 0.75 -28.74 -10.78
C ALA A 353 0.52 -30.12 -11.42
N LEU A 354 -0.66 -30.33 -12.01
CA LEU A 354 -1.04 -31.61 -12.62
C LEU A 354 -0.07 -32.09 -13.73
N TRP A 355 0.53 -31.16 -14.47
CA TRP A 355 1.45 -31.45 -15.56
C TRP A 355 2.90 -31.67 -15.10
N ASN A 356 3.22 -31.39 -13.82
CA ASN A 356 4.53 -31.61 -13.25
C ASN A 356 4.79 -33.12 -13.06
N GLY A 357 5.99 -33.60 -13.36
CA GLY A 357 6.28 -35.04 -13.26
C GLY A 357 5.81 -35.87 -14.45
N SER A 358 5.34 -35.25 -15.53
CA SER A 358 4.75 -35.96 -16.68
C SER A 358 5.78 -36.49 -17.69
N GLY A 359 7.05 -36.04 -17.62
CA GLY A 359 8.07 -36.32 -18.64
C GLY A 359 7.73 -35.79 -20.05
N ALA A 360 6.61 -35.07 -20.23
CA ALA A 360 6.10 -34.67 -21.53
C ALA A 360 7.09 -33.79 -22.33
N TYR A 361 7.93 -33.03 -21.62
CA TYR A 361 8.93 -32.15 -22.23
C TYR A 361 9.97 -32.91 -23.06
N SER A 362 10.23 -34.19 -22.76
CA SER A 362 11.25 -35.00 -23.44
C SER A 362 10.99 -35.16 -24.94
N ASN A 363 9.72 -35.14 -25.35
CA ASN A 363 9.27 -35.29 -26.73
C ASN A 363 9.04 -33.95 -27.46
N VAL A 364 9.17 -32.83 -26.77
CA VAL A 364 8.94 -31.50 -27.34
C VAL A 364 10.08 -31.11 -28.28
N LYS A 365 9.73 -30.53 -29.44
CA LYS A 365 10.68 -29.87 -30.33
C LYS A 365 11.05 -28.52 -29.73
N VAL A 366 12.33 -28.15 -29.79
CA VAL A 366 12.80 -26.85 -29.31
C VAL A 366 12.13 -25.74 -30.13
N ASP A 367 11.44 -24.83 -29.44
CA ASP A 367 10.74 -23.72 -30.10
C ASP A 367 11.78 -22.70 -30.59
N PRO A 368 11.73 -22.26 -31.86
CA PRO A 368 12.71 -21.32 -32.41
C PRO A 368 12.75 -19.98 -31.66
N ARG A 369 11.65 -19.57 -31.00
CA ARG A 369 11.59 -18.36 -30.18
C ARG A 369 12.49 -18.43 -28.95
N LEU A 370 12.84 -19.62 -28.46
CA LEU A 370 13.66 -19.79 -27.27
C LEU A 370 15.04 -19.13 -27.40
N ALA A 371 15.70 -19.26 -28.55
CA ALA A 371 17.03 -18.70 -28.77
C ALA A 371 17.04 -17.16 -28.69
N LEU A 372 16.03 -16.53 -29.31
CA LEU A 372 15.81 -15.08 -29.21
C LEU A 372 15.51 -14.66 -27.77
N PHE A 373 14.63 -15.40 -27.10
CA PHE A 373 14.29 -15.13 -25.70
C PHE A 373 15.50 -15.21 -24.78
N LYS A 374 16.33 -16.27 -24.87
CA LYS A 374 17.57 -16.39 -24.08
C LYS A 374 18.52 -15.21 -24.30
N THR A 375 18.65 -14.77 -25.56
CA THR A 375 19.49 -13.62 -25.91
C THR A 375 18.98 -12.33 -25.27
N GLN A 376 17.67 -12.08 -25.37
CA GLN A 376 17.03 -10.92 -24.73
C GLN A 376 17.11 -10.99 -23.20
N PHE A 377 16.87 -12.17 -22.62
CA PHE A 377 16.97 -12.44 -21.19
C PHE A 377 18.36 -12.12 -20.63
N LYS A 378 19.41 -12.58 -21.31
CA LYS A 378 20.82 -12.29 -20.99
C LYS A 378 21.09 -10.79 -21.08
N LYS A 379 20.72 -10.15 -22.20
CA LYS A 379 20.97 -8.72 -22.47
C LYS A 379 20.25 -7.79 -21.49
N ALA A 380 18.98 -8.05 -21.21
CA ALA A 380 18.16 -7.22 -20.32
C ALA A 380 18.33 -7.55 -18.83
N LYS A 381 19.08 -8.62 -18.50
CA LYS A 381 19.26 -9.12 -17.12
C LYS A 381 17.94 -9.30 -16.38
N ILE A 382 16.99 -10.00 -17.02
CA ILE A 382 15.62 -10.16 -16.51
C ILE A 382 15.61 -11.07 -15.27
N THR A 383 15.13 -10.57 -14.13
CA THR A 383 14.98 -11.36 -12.89
C THR A 383 13.58 -11.18 -12.32
N LYS A 384 13.02 -12.20 -11.65
CA LYS A 384 11.72 -12.06 -10.95
C LYS A 384 11.79 -11.08 -9.78
N GLY A 385 12.83 -11.24 -8.96
CA GLY A 385 13.08 -10.41 -7.78
C GLY A 385 13.83 -9.11 -8.12
N PRO A 386 13.58 -8.00 -7.41
CA PRO A 386 14.33 -6.76 -7.61
C PRO A 386 15.80 -6.93 -7.19
N GLN A 387 16.73 -6.61 -8.08
CA GLN A 387 18.17 -6.59 -7.79
C GLN A 387 18.59 -5.20 -7.30
N ARG A 388 19.31 -5.13 -6.17
CA ARG A 388 19.86 -3.86 -5.68
C ARG A 388 21.11 -3.50 -6.47
N LYS A 389 21.23 -2.25 -6.90
CA LYS A 389 22.50 -1.68 -7.40
C LYS A 389 23.43 -1.44 -6.21
N ILE A 390 24.12 -2.48 -5.78
CA ILE A 390 25.19 -2.41 -4.78
C ILE A 390 26.49 -2.28 -5.58
N ALA A 391 27.42 -1.44 -5.11
CA ALA A 391 28.75 -1.33 -5.72
C ALA A 391 29.35 -2.73 -5.88
N GLU A 392 30.03 -2.97 -7.00
CA GLU A 392 30.77 -4.20 -7.26
C GLU A 392 31.93 -4.28 -6.27
N ALA A 393 31.67 -4.85 -5.10
CA ALA A 393 32.73 -5.36 -4.25
C ALA A 393 33.39 -6.53 -4.99
N ARG A 394 34.70 -6.71 -4.82
CA ARG A 394 35.45 -7.83 -5.41
C ARG A 394 34.77 -9.15 -5.02
N ILE A 395 34.13 -9.78 -6.01
CA ILE A 395 33.49 -11.09 -5.85
C ILE A 395 34.63 -12.13 -5.80
N PRO A 396 34.69 -12.99 -4.78
CA PRO A 396 35.72 -14.03 -4.70
C PRO A 396 35.58 -15.02 -5.86
N SER A 397 36.62 -15.81 -6.14
CA SER A 397 36.48 -16.97 -7.02
C SER A 397 35.65 -18.02 -6.31
N PHE A 398 34.69 -18.64 -7.00
CA PHE A 398 33.85 -19.71 -6.47
C PHE A 398 33.39 -20.62 -7.61
N GLU A 399 33.10 -21.87 -7.28
CA GLU A 399 32.62 -22.88 -8.23
C GLU A 399 31.10 -23.06 -8.12
N ILE A 400 30.55 -23.05 -6.90
CA ILE A 400 29.11 -23.27 -6.68
C ILE A 400 28.42 -22.00 -6.17
N LEU A 401 27.35 -21.60 -6.84
CA LEU A 401 26.46 -20.55 -6.35
C LEU A 401 25.30 -21.16 -5.55
N VAL A 402 25.05 -20.62 -4.36
CA VAL A 402 24.02 -21.06 -3.42
C VAL A 402 23.08 -19.88 -3.08
N PRO A 403 22.04 -19.63 -3.89
CA PRO A 403 21.08 -18.57 -3.63
C PRO A 403 20.02 -19.02 -2.62
N LEU A 404 19.90 -18.28 -1.51
CA LEU A 404 18.87 -18.50 -0.50
C LEU A 404 17.51 -17.93 -0.95
N GLN A 405 16.44 -18.50 -0.41
CA GLN A 405 15.05 -18.08 -0.58
C GLN A 405 14.56 -17.29 0.64
N MET A 406 13.31 -16.80 0.61
CA MET A 406 12.71 -16.16 1.78
C MET A 406 12.38 -17.20 2.85
N PRO A 407 12.76 -17.01 4.13
CA PRO A 407 12.21 -17.81 5.22
C PRO A 407 10.67 -17.66 5.26
N GLY A 408 9.94 -18.78 5.39
CA GLY A 408 8.47 -18.81 5.35
C GLY A 408 7.87 -18.61 3.95
N ASP A 409 8.62 -18.91 2.89
CA ASP A 409 8.08 -18.98 1.53
C ASP A 409 7.20 -20.23 1.38
N GLU A 410 6.03 -20.10 0.77
CA GLU A 410 5.11 -21.23 0.55
C GLU A 410 5.72 -22.27 -0.39
N ALA A 411 6.60 -21.87 -1.32
CA ALA A 411 7.32 -22.83 -2.15
C ALA A 411 8.27 -23.71 -1.31
N LEU A 412 8.84 -23.18 -0.22
CA LEU A 412 9.62 -23.99 0.71
C LEU A 412 8.70 -24.89 1.55
N GLU A 413 7.62 -24.32 2.10
CA GLU A 413 6.68 -25.05 2.95
C GLU A 413 6.00 -26.23 2.23
N LEU A 414 5.65 -26.07 0.95
CA LEU A 414 4.90 -27.06 0.19
C LEU A 414 5.78 -28.00 -0.65
N HIS A 415 6.93 -27.52 -1.14
CA HIS A 415 7.69 -28.23 -2.19
C HIS A 415 9.16 -28.50 -1.83
N ALA A 416 9.67 -28.11 -0.66
CA ALA A 416 11.05 -28.44 -0.27
C ALA A 416 11.14 -29.88 0.30
N ASN A 417 12.25 -30.55 0.01
CA ASN A 417 12.59 -31.84 0.64
C ASN A 417 13.51 -31.66 1.85
N CYS A 418 14.06 -30.46 2.06
CA CYS A 418 14.96 -30.12 3.15
C CYS A 418 14.70 -28.68 3.62
N SER A 419 15.10 -28.37 4.86
CA SER A 419 15.08 -26.98 5.33
C SER A 419 16.18 -26.15 4.66
N GLN A 420 16.08 -24.83 4.72
CA GLN A 420 17.11 -23.96 4.15
C GLN A 420 18.42 -24.02 4.95
N GLU A 421 18.32 -24.29 6.24
CA GLU A 421 19.41 -24.55 7.15
C GLU A 421 20.15 -25.84 6.78
N ASP A 422 19.41 -26.93 6.58
CA ASP A 422 19.99 -28.24 6.20
C ASP A 422 20.64 -28.15 4.82
N PHE A 423 19.98 -27.48 3.87
CA PHE A 423 20.55 -27.22 2.55
C PHE A 423 21.90 -26.50 2.63
N VAL A 424 22.02 -25.45 3.45
CA VAL A 424 23.27 -24.71 3.61
C VAL A 424 24.32 -25.55 4.33
N ALA A 425 23.92 -26.32 5.34
CA ALA A 425 24.80 -27.23 6.06
C ALA A 425 25.42 -28.27 5.12
N GLN A 426 24.58 -28.98 4.35
CA GLN A 426 25.03 -30.00 3.39
C GLN A 426 26.02 -29.46 2.36
N VAL A 427 25.71 -28.31 1.75
CA VAL A 427 26.59 -27.72 0.72
C VAL A 427 27.87 -27.15 1.35
N ALA A 428 27.82 -26.61 2.56
CA ALA A 428 29.00 -26.13 3.29
C ALA A 428 29.94 -27.28 3.70
N GLU A 429 29.39 -28.38 4.25
CA GLU A 429 30.18 -29.56 4.61
C GLU A 429 30.82 -30.22 3.38
N PHE A 430 30.11 -30.26 2.25
CA PHE A 430 30.68 -30.68 0.98
C PHE A 430 31.83 -29.78 0.52
N ALA A 431 31.63 -28.46 0.59
CA ALA A 431 32.64 -27.47 0.22
C ALA A 431 33.94 -27.64 1.01
N GLU A 432 33.84 -27.84 2.33
CA GLU A 432 34.99 -28.11 3.20
C GLU A 432 35.67 -29.42 2.86
N ARG A 433 34.89 -30.51 2.74
CA ARG A 433 35.42 -31.85 2.45
C ARG A 433 36.17 -31.91 1.12
N ARG A 434 35.62 -31.29 0.08
CA ARG A 434 36.18 -31.30 -1.28
C ARG A 434 37.11 -30.13 -1.56
N LYS A 435 37.22 -29.16 -0.63
CA LYS A 435 37.97 -27.91 -0.81
C LYS A 435 37.49 -27.12 -2.02
N ILE A 436 36.17 -27.14 -2.27
CA ILE A 436 35.53 -26.47 -3.41
C ILE A 436 34.91 -25.16 -2.91
N PRO A 437 35.32 -23.99 -3.42
CA PRO A 437 34.79 -22.73 -2.92
C PRO A 437 33.35 -22.49 -3.39
N ILE A 438 32.47 -22.14 -2.46
CA ILE A 438 31.04 -21.86 -2.69
C ILE A 438 30.68 -20.41 -2.30
N LEU A 439 29.65 -19.86 -2.95
CA LEU A 439 29.14 -18.53 -2.66
C LEU A 439 27.67 -18.56 -2.27
N VAL A 440 27.40 -18.29 -0.99
CA VAL A 440 26.04 -18.15 -0.44
C VAL A 440 25.53 -16.71 -0.60
N ARG A 441 24.40 -16.58 -1.29
CA ARG A 441 23.75 -15.30 -1.63
C ARG A 441 22.37 -15.21 -0.99
N PRO A 442 22.07 -14.19 -0.15
CA PRO A 442 20.74 -14.07 0.43
C PRO A 442 19.70 -13.59 -0.58
N HIS A 443 18.44 -13.93 -0.33
CA HIS A 443 17.31 -13.41 -1.09
C HIS A 443 17.23 -11.87 -0.96
N PRO A 444 16.97 -11.11 -2.06
CA PRO A 444 16.97 -9.64 -2.03
C PRO A 444 15.88 -9.03 -1.15
N LEU A 445 14.80 -9.77 -0.90
CA LEU A 445 13.69 -9.35 -0.04
C LEU A 445 13.84 -9.80 1.42
N ASP A 446 14.84 -10.63 1.74
CA ASP A 446 15.04 -11.10 3.11
C ASP A 446 15.50 -9.93 4.00
N ARG A 447 14.82 -9.77 5.13
CA ARG A 447 15.06 -8.74 6.16
C ARG A 447 15.28 -9.35 7.54
N THR A 448 15.29 -10.68 7.63
CA THR A 448 15.48 -11.42 8.87
C THR A 448 16.97 -11.50 9.23
N SER A 449 17.28 -12.06 10.40
CA SER A 449 18.66 -12.38 10.80
C SER A 449 19.18 -13.67 10.16
N PHE A 450 18.34 -14.41 9.42
CA PHE A 450 18.62 -15.76 8.93
C PHE A 450 19.99 -15.89 8.24
N TYR A 451 20.23 -15.06 7.23
CA TYR A 451 21.52 -15.04 6.53
C TYR A 451 22.72 -14.72 7.44
N ALA A 452 22.54 -13.85 8.43
CA ALA A 452 23.62 -13.51 9.35
C ALA A 452 23.96 -14.68 10.27
N THR A 453 22.94 -15.39 10.76
CA THR A 453 23.09 -16.61 11.56
C THR A 453 23.78 -17.72 10.78
N LEU A 454 23.38 -17.97 9.53
CA LEU A 454 24.06 -18.95 8.68
C LEU A 454 25.52 -18.57 8.41
N LYS A 455 25.78 -17.28 8.16
CA LYS A 455 27.14 -16.79 7.95
C LYS A 455 28.03 -17.02 9.18
N GLU A 456 27.52 -16.72 10.37
CA GLU A 456 28.25 -16.90 11.63
C GLU A 456 28.60 -18.37 11.87
N ARG A 457 27.69 -19.28 11.51
CA ARG A 457 27.86 -20.71 11.71
C ARG A 457 28.76 -21.39 10.67
N TRP A 458 28.67 -21.00 9.40
CA TRP A 458 29.22 -21.78 8.29
C TRP A 458 30.26 -21.06 7.44
N ALA A 459 30.58 -19.79 7.70
CA ALA A 459 31.59 -19.09 6.90
C ALA A 459 33.00 -19.66 7.17
N SER A 460 33.78 -19.81 6.09
CA SER A 460 35.11 -20.41 6.12
C SER A 460 35.95 -19.96 4.91
N ASP A 461 37.10 -20.59 4.70
CA ASP A 461 37.95 -20.38 3.53
C ASP A 461 37.32 -20.89 2.22
N TYR A 462 36.41 -21.86 2.30
CA TYR A 462 35.68 -22.41 1.16
C TYR A 462 34.21 -21.98 1.11
N VAL A 463 33.66 -21.38 2.15
CA VAL A 463 32.24 -20.98 2.21
C VAL A 463 32.10 -19.46 2.34
N TYR A 464 31.85 -18.80 1.21
CA TYR A 464 31.74 -17.35 1.15
C TYR A 464 30.29 -16.87 1.26
N PHE A 465 30.05 -15.92 2.16
CA PHE A 465 28.78 -15.20 2.23
C PHE A 465 28.92 -13.79 1.62
N ARG A 466 28.19 -13.49 0.53
CA ARG A 466 28.15 -12.14 -0.07
C ARG A 466 26.73 -11.62 -0.36
N ARG A 467 26.55 -10.30 -0.24
CA ARG A 467 25.30 -9.58 -0.57
C ARG A 467 25.38 -8.76 -1.86
N SER A 468 26.58 -8.56 -2.40
CA SER A 468 26.85 -7.79 -3.62
C SER A 468 26.77 -8.69 -4.86
N GLY A 469 26.78 -8.06 -6.04
CA GLY A 469 26.68 -8.75 -7.33
C GLY A 469 25.24 -8.94 -7.79
N HIS A 470 25.01 -8.72 -9.09
CA HIS A 470 23.77 -9.08 -9.75
C HIS A 470 23.70 -10.60 -9.92
N ILE A 471 22.53 -11.20 -9.72
CA ILE A 471 22.41 -12.67 -9.74
C ILE A 471 22.89 -13.30 -11.06
N HIS A 472 22.55 -12.73 -12.22
CA HIS A 472 23.09 -13.19 -13.52
C HIS A 472 24.62 -13.19 -13.60
N ASP A 473 25.28 -12.19 -13.01
CA ASP A 473 26.75 -12.11 -13.03
C ASP A 473 27.37 -13.18 -12.13
N LEU A 474 26.69 -13.53 -11.03
CA LEU A 474 27.08 -14.63 -10.16
C LEU A 474 26.85 -15.99 -10.84
N ILE A 475 25.70 -16.19 -11.48
CA ILE A 475 25.38 -17.41 -12.23
C ILE A 475 26.42 -17.63 -13.34
N ASN A 476 26.75 -16.59 -14.12
CA ASN A 476 27.73 -16.71 -15.21
C ASN A 476 29.13 -17.13 -14.72
N ARG A 477 29.51 -16.75 -13.50
CA ARG A 477 30.79 -17.12 -12.87
C ARG A 477 30.77 -18.51 -12.24
N ALA A 478 29.60 -19.02 -11.87
CA ALA A 478 29.46 -20.35 -11.29
C ALA A 478 29.77 -21.44 -12.33
N GLN A 479 30.33 -22.54 -11.86
CA GLN A 479 30.36 -23.82 -12.57
C GLN A 479 29.03 -24.56 -12.39
N VAL A 480 28.49 -24.55 -11.17
CA VAL A 480 27.21 -25.19 -10.81
C VAL A 480 26.37 -24.22 -9.96
N VAL A 481 25.04 -24.26 -10.13
CA VAL A 481 24.10 -23.54 -9.27
C VAL A 481 23.32 -24.55 -8.44
N ALA A 482 23.47 -24.51 -7.12
CA ALA A 482 22.75 -25.38 -6.19
C ALA A 482 21.53 -24.65 -5.62
N VAL A 483 20.35 -25.24 -5.69
CA VAL A 483 19.08 -24.64 -5.23
C VAL A 483 18.20 -25.68 -4.55
N ILE A 484 17.31 -25.27 -3.67
CA ILE A 484 16.20 -26.13 -3.23
C ILE A 484 15.17 -26.19 -4.35
N ASN A 485 14.38 -25.12 -4.51
CA ASN A 485 13.38 -24.97 -5.58
C ASN A 485 13.25 -23.51 -6.04
N SER A 486 14.33 -22.75 -5.88
CA SER A 486 14.41 -21.32 -6.21
C SER A 486 14.30 -21.07 -7.71
N GLY A 487 13.57 -20.02 -8.11
CA GLY A 487 13.55 -19.56 -9.50
C GLY A 487 14.93 -19.20 -10.07
N VAL A 488 15.96 -19.02 -9.23
CA VAL A 488 17.35 -18.87 -9.69
C VAL A 488 17.85 -20.13 -10.42
N GLY A 489 17.36 -21.34 -10.10
CA GLY A 489 17.64 -22.55 -10.87
C GLY A 489 17.11 -22.45 -12.30
N PHE A 490 15.90 -21.94 -12.47
CA PHE A 490 15.33 -21.66 -13.79
C PHE A 490 16.12 -20.57 -14.55
N GLU A 491 16.55 -19.50 -13.86
CA GLU A 491 17.44 -18.48 -14.44
C GLU A 491 18.80 -19.10 -14.87
N ALA A 492 19.34 -20.05 -14.11
CA ALA A 492 20.58 -20.75 -14.43
C ALA A 492 20.45 -21.63 -15.69
N MET A 493 19.32 -22.30 -15.89
CA MET A 493 19.04 -23.04 -17.14
C MET A 493 19.00 -22.10 -18.36
N LEU A 494 18.36 -20.93 -18.23
CA LEU A 494 18.33 -19.90 -19.29
C LEU A 494 19.73 -19.31 -19.57
N LEU A 495 20.59 -19.27 -18.56
CA LEU A 495 22.00 -18.86 -18.65
C LEU A 495 22.95 -20.02 -18.97
N GLU A 496 22.41 -21.19 -19.31
CA GLU A 496 23.18 -22.36 -19.76
C GLU A 496 24.18 -22.86 -18.71
N LYS A 497 23.79 -22.79 -17.43
CA LYS A 497 24.57 -23.29 -16.30
C LYS A 497 23.96 -24.56 -15.72
N PRO A 498 24.78 -25.58 -15.41
CA PRO A 498 24.32 -26.78 -14.71
C PRO A 498 23.67 -26.45 -13.36
N VAL A 499 22.57 -27.15 -13.06
CA VAL A 499 21.76 -26.94 -11.85
C VAL A 499 21.69 -28.24 -11.05
N MET A 500 21.89 -28.10 -9.75
CA MET A 500 21.74 -29.15 -8.75
C MET A 500 20.55 -28.79 -7.83
N SER A 501 19.52 -29.64 -7.77
CA SER A 501 18.28 -29.40 -6.98
C SER A 501 18.23 -30.22 -5.70
N PHE A 502 17.79 -29.61 -4.60
CA PHE A 502 17.64 -30.22 -3.26
C PHE A 502 16.16 -30.30 -2.82
N GLY A 503 15.23 -29.91 -3.69
CA GLY A 503 13.81 -29.91 -3.43
C GLY A 503 13.03 -30.07 -4.73
N LYS A 504 11.70 -30.21 -4.61
CA LYS A 504 10.83 -30.38 -5.77
C LYS A 504 10.61 -29.02 -6.43
N ALA A 505 10.97 -28.93 -7.69
CA ALA A 505 10.72 -27.78 -8.55
C ALA A 505 10.03 -28.22 -9.84
N VAL A 506 9.46 -27.27 -10.57
CA VAL A 506 8.89 -27.52 -11.90
C VAL A 506 9.93 -28.09 -12.87
N TYR A 507 11.18 -27.64 -12.73
CA TYR A 507 12.29 -28.05 -13.58
C TYR A 507 13.06 -29.26 -13.06
N ASP A 508 12.58 -29.94 -12.02
CA ASP A 508 13.31 -31.02 -11.34
C ASP A 508 13.67 -32.17 -12.31
N GLU A 509 12.74 -32.54 -13.19
CA GLU A 509 12.97 -33.58 -14.21
C GLU A 509 14.06 -33.22 -15.24
N ALA A 510 14.40 -31.92 -15.38
CA ALA A 510 15.38 -31.45 -16.34
C ALA A 510 16.77 -31.26 -15.73
N VAL A 511 16.89 -31.20 -14.40
CA VAL A 511 18.13 -30.91 -13.67
C VAL A 511 18.61 -32.14 -12.89
N THR A 512 19.74 -32.05 -12.19
CA THR A 512 20.28 -33.17 -11.40
C THR A 512 19.82 -33.03 -9.95
N PRO A 513 18.97 -33.94 -9.44
CA PRO A 513 18.53 -33.91 -8.05
C PRO A 513 19.58 -34.44 -7.09
N VAL A 514 19.51 -34.00 -5.85
CA VAL A 514 20.25 -34.53 -4.69
C VAL A 514 19.22 -35.11 -3.73
N LEU A 515 19.19 -36.44 -3.58
CA LEU A 515 18.20 -37.13 -2.74
C LEU A 515 18.72 -37.44 -1.33
N GLY A 516 19.98 -37.08 -1.03
CA GLY A 516 20.55 -37.12 0.32
C GLY A 516 22.01 -36.67 0.41
N ASP A 517 22.54 -36.55 1.65
CA ASP A 517 23.84 -35.95 1.95
C ASP A 517 25.04 -36.63 1.26
N ARG A 518 24.97 -37.95 1.09
CA ARG A 518 26.04 -38.74 0.43
C ARG A 518 25.95 -38.73 -1.09
N GLU A 519 24.90 -38.14 -1.65
CA GLU A 519 24.68 -38.09 -3.10
C GLU A 519 25.17 -36.78 -3.73
N ILE A 520 25.50 -35.76 -2.92
CA ILE A 520 25.99 -34.48 -3.43
C ILE A 520 27.30 -34.63 -4.23
N ASP A 521 28.22 -35.50 -3.78
CA ASP A 521 29.47 -35.79 -4.51
C ASP A 521 29.16 -36.41 -5.87
N THR A 522 28.29 -37.42 -5.91
CA THR A 522 27.86 -38.10 -7.14
C THR A 522 27.15 -37.14 -8.09
N ALA A 523 26.23 -36.33 -7.57
CA ALA A 523 25.49 -35.33 -8.34
C ALA A 523 26.44 -34.29 -8.94
N TYR A 524 27.35 -33.73 -8.13
CA TYR A 524 28.35 -32.76 -8.59
C TYR A 524 29.27 -33.34 -9.68
N ASP A 525 29.85 -34.51 -9.42
CA ASP A 525 30.77 -35.14 -10.37
C ASP A 525 30.04 -35.56 -11.66
N SER A 526 28.75 -35.93 -11.58
CA SER A 526 27.94 -36.25 -12.76
C SER A 526 27.68 -35.01 -13.63
N LEU A 527 27.40 -33.86 -13.01
CA LEU A 527 27.17 -32.59 -13.69
C LEU A 527 28.42 -32.11 -14.44
N LEU A 528 29.61 -32.28 -13.83
CA LEU A 528 30.88 -31.91 -14.47
C LEU A 528 31.28 -32.88 -15.59
N ARG A 529 30.91 -34.15 -15.49
CA ARG A 529 31.18 -35.16 -16.52
C ARG A 529 30.19 -35.12 -17.68
N GLU A 530 28.97 -34.63 -17.48
CA GLU A 530 27.94 -34.59 -18.52
C GLU A 530 28.36 -33.59 -19.64
N PRO A 531 28.43 -34.03 -20.91
CA PRO A 531 28.77 -33.14 -22.01
C PRO A 531 27.81 -31.96 -22.12
N ARG A 532 28.35 -30.77 -22.36
CA ARG A 532 27.58 -29.52 -22.41
C ARG A 532 26.35 -29.59 -23.30
N ASP A 533 26.53 -30.09 -24.52
CA ASP A 533 25.44 -30.15 -25.51
C ASP A 533 24.30 -31.07 -25.08
N LYS A 534 24.60 -32.10 -24.26
CA LYS A 534 23.61 -33.06 -23.78
C LYS A 534 22.65 -32.40 -22.79
N TYR A 535 23.16 -31.76 -21.73
CA TYR A 535 22.28 -31.12 -20.75
C TYR A 535 21.60 -29.87 -21.33
N LEU A 536 22.26 -29.13 -22.24
CA LEU A 536 21.64 -27.98 -22.91
C LEU A 536 20.47 -28.38 -23.78
N LYS A 537 20.59 -29.49 -24.53
CA LYS A 537 19.46 -30.03 -25.29
C LYS A 537 18.29 -30.41 -24.37
N ARG A 538 18.57 -30.99 -23.19
CA ARG A 538 17.56 -31.29 -22.17
C ARG A 538 16.89 -30.02 -21.65
N TYR A 539 17.67 -29.00 -21.30
CA TYR A 539 17.17 -27.69 -20.86
C TYR A 539 16.35 -27.00 -21.94
N ASP A 540 16.77 -27.02 -23.20
CA ASP A 540 16.06 -26.33 -24.28
C ASP A 540 14.71 -26.95 -24.58
N LYS A 541 14.61 -28.28 -24.52
CA LYS A 541 13.33 -28.98 -24.59
C LYS A 541 12.42 -28.59 -23.44
N PHE A 542 12.93 -28.65 -22.21
CA PHE A 542 12.18 -28.27 -21.02
C PHE A 542 11.70 -26.81 -21.07
N LEU A 543 12.60 -25.87 -21.38
CA LEU A 543 12.30 -24.45 -21.46
C LEU A 543 11.29 -24.15 -22.56
N SER A 544 11.39 -24.81 -23.71
CA SER A 544 10.42 -24.64 -24.80
C SER A 544 9.03 -25.11 -24.38
N TRP A 545 8.96 -26.32 -23.82
CA TRP A 545 7.72 -26.88 -23.27
C TRP A 545 7.14 -25.97 -22.19
N TYR A 546 7.94 -25.56 -21.22
CA TYR A 546 7.44 -24.80 -20.09
C TYR A 546 7.01 -23.37 -20.47
N LEU A 547 7.78 -22.68 -21.31
CA LEU A 547 7.49 -21.29 -21.69
C LEU A 547 6.37 -21.16 -22.73
N TYR A 548 6.28 -22.11 -23.66
CA TYR A 548 5.42 -21.97 -24.84
C TYR A 548 4.31 -23.01 -24.93
N ASP A 549 4.43 -24.16 -24.25
CA ASP A 549 3.36 -25.14 -24.19
C ASP A 549 2.53 -25.04 -22.91
N ILE A 550 3.16 -24.91 -21.74
CA ILE A 550 2.49 -24.89 -20.44
C ILE A 550 2.21 -23.47 -19.95
N GLY A 551 3.15 -22.56 -20.20
CA GLY A 551 3.11 -21.19 -19.71
C GLY A 551 2.14 -20.29 -20.45
N LEU A 552 1.38 -19.51 -19.69
CA LEU A 552 0.70 -18.30 -20.15
C LEU A 552 1.70 -17.14 -20.08
N LYS A 553 2.52 -17.02 -21.13
CA LYS A 553 3.53 -15.97 -21.25
C LYS A 553 2.90 -14.69 -21.80
N LEU A 554 2.66 -13.70 -20.92
CA LEU A 554 1.78 -12.55 -21.21
C LEU A 554 2.32 -11.58 -22.28
N ASP A 555 3.62 -11.63 -22.56
CA ASP A 555 4.29 -10.86 -23.61
C ASP A 555 4.29 -11.56 -24.98
N GLU A 556 3.71 -12.75 -25.11
CA GLU A 556 3.50 -13.42 -26.41
C GLU A 556 2.18 -13.01 -27.06
N PRO A 557 2.13 -12.89 -28.40
CA PRO A 557 0.90 -12.57 -29.11
C PRO A 557 -0.10 -13.74 -29.09
N MET A 558 0.40 -14.97 -29.02
CA MET A 558 -0.39 -16.20 -29.00
C MET A 558 0.02 -17.04 -27.79
N VAL A 559 -0.97 -17.59 -27.09
CA VAL A 559 -0.77 -18.51 -25.96
C VAL A 559 -1.46 -19.84 -26.25
N LYS A 560 -0.89 -20.95 -25.78
CA LYS A 560 -1.58 -22.24 -25.87
C LYS A 560 -2.75 -22.28 -24.91
N ASP A 561 -3.84 -22.86 -25.38
CA ASP A 561 -5.02 -23.07 -24.57
C ASP A 561 -4.81 -24.22 -23.57
N ARG A 562 -4.32 -23.89 -22.38
CA ARG A 562 -4.20 -24.82 -21.26
C ARG A 562 -5.33 -24.68 -20.24
N LEU A 563 -6.32 -23.84 -20.54
CA LEU A 563 -7.51 -23.66 -19.68
C LEU A 563 -8.54 -24.77 -19.91
N HIS A 564 -8.41 -25.46 -21.04
CA HIS A 564 -9.24 -26.57 -21.49
C HIS A 564 -8.32 -27.78 -21.65
N ALA A 565 -8.51 -28.82 -20.84
CA ALA A 565 -7.60 -29.97 -20.74
C ALA A 565 -7.43 -30.80 -22.02
N THR A 566 -8.11 -30.44 -23.12
CA THR A 566 -8.24 -31.23 -24.35
C THR A 566 -7.93 -30.48 -25.65
N ALA A 567 -7.59 -29.18 -25.63
CA ALA A 567 -7.40 -28.41 -26.86
C ALA A 567 -5.92 -28.02 -27.08
N ASP A 568 -5.24 -28.62 -28.06
CA ASP A 568 -3.94 -28.10 -28.57
C ASP A 568 -4.21 -26.94 -29.55
N ARG A 569 -4.90 -25.90 -29.06
CA ARG A 569 -5.27 -24.70 -29.81
C ARG A 569 -4.42 -23.51 -29.36
N LEU A 570 -4.08 -22.64 -30.31
CA LEU A 570 -3.51 -21.32 -30.01
C LEU A 570 -4.63 -20.27 -29.88
N LEU A 571 -4.52 -19.45 -28.85
CA LEU A 571 -5.42 -18.34 -28.56
C LEU A 571 -4.69 -17.01 -28.73
N GLU A 572 -5.38 -16.04 -29.29
CA GLU A 572 -4.91 -14.66 -29.36
C GLU A 572 -4.87 -14.03 -27.96
N ASN A 573 -3.71 -13.50 -27.58
CA ASN A 573 -3.52 -12.76 -26.35
C ASN A 573 -3.95 -11.29 -26.55
N LYS A 574 -5.26 -11.04 -26.40
CA LYS A 574 -5.84 -9.69 -26.58
C LYS A 574 -5.35 -8.66 -25.56
N VAL A 575 -4.75 -9.10 -24.45
CA VAL A 575 -4.25 -8.20 -23.40
C VAL A 575 -2.79 -7.78 -23.63
N GLN A 576 -2.07 -8.39 -24.58
CA GLN A 576 -0.66 -8.14 -24.85
C GLN A 576 -0.38 -6.68 -25.24
N SER A 577 -1.16 -6.11 -26.16
CA SER A 577 -0.98 -4.74 -26.66
C SER A 577 -1.07 -3.73 -25.51
N SER A 578 -2.08 -3.89 -24.65
CA SER A 578 -2.29 -3.05 -23.47
C SER A 578 -1.16 -3.22 -22.44
N LEU A 579 -0.64 -4.44 -22.27
CA LEU A 579 0.52 -4.70 -21.40
C LEU A 579 1.77 -3.98 -21.93
N LEU A 580 2.09 -4.14 -23.21
CA LEU A 580 3.27 -3.52 -23.82
C LEU A 580 3.21 -1.99 -23.78
N GLU A 581 2.02 -1.41 -24.01
CA GLU A 581 1.78 0.02 -23.86
C GLU A 581 2.09 0.48 -22.43
N GLU A 582 1.55 -0.20 -21.40
CA GLU A 582 1.79 0.19 -20.01
C GLU A 582 3.25 0.00 -19.59
N LEU A 583 3.94 -1.02 -20.11
CA LEU A 583 5.37 -1.21 -19.88
C LEU A 583 6.22 -0.08 -20.46
N SER A 584 5.78 0.52 -21.58
CA SER A 584 6.43 1.67 -22.20
C SER A 584 6.24 2.96 -21.40
N ILE A 585 5.14 3.07 -20.64
CA ILE A 585 4.84 4.20 -19.77
C ILE A 585 5.76 4.14 -18.55
N GLY A 586 6.91 4.82 -18.63
CA GLY A 586 7.90 4.85 -17.55
C GLY A 586 7.32 5.25 -16.20
N LYS A 587 7.76 4.57 -15.13
CA LYS A 587 7.30 4.61 -13.71
C LYS A 587 7.31 5.98 -12.98
N LYS A 588 7.43 7.11 -13.68
CA LYS A 588 7.69 8.43 -13.06
C LYS A 588 6.44 9.29 -12.82
N GLY A 589 5.25 8.81 -13.19
CA GLY A 589 3.99 9.58 -13.15
C GLY A 589 4.03 10.78 -14.11
N LEU A 590 2.90 11.46 -14.29
CA LEU A 590 2.82 12.65 -15.14
C LEU A 590 3.72 13.77 -14.57
N ARG A 591 4.49 14.40 -15.44
CA ARG A 591 5.31 15.57 -15.07
C ARG A 591 4.47 16.83 -15.18
N SER A 592 4.52 17.68 -14.15
CA SER A 592 3.90 19.00 -14.20
C SER A 592 4.53 19.86 -15.29
N SER A 593 3.73 20.40 -16.21
CA SER A 593 4.08 21.67 -16.85
C SER A 593 3.87 22.75 -15.78
N ARG A 594 4.96 23.24 -15.17
CA ARG A 594 4.83 24.46 -14.37
C ARG A 594 4.32 25.54 -15.31
N ALA A 595 3.21 26.19 -14.97
CA ALA A 595 2.81 27.43 -15.60
C ALA A 595 4.04 28.34 -15.66
N VAL A 596 4.49 28.63 -16.88
CA VAL A 596 5.65 29.46 -17.15
C VAL A 596 5.39 30.80 -16.49
N LYS A 597 6.07 31.10 -15.38
CA LYS A 597 6.25 32.48 -14.95
C LYS A 597 7.11 33.14 -16.04
N LYS A 598 6.47 33.77 -17.02
CA LYS A 598 7.14 34.72 -17.91
C LYS A 598 7.62 35.87 -17.00
N GLY A 599 8.88 35.79 -16.59
CA GLY A 599 9.59 36.84 -15.90
C GLY A 599 11.01 36.82 -16.44
N ALA A 600 11.49 37.98 -16.91
CA ALA A 600 12.72 38.20 -17.66
C ALA A 600 14.03 37.67 -17.01
N ALA A 601 13.97 37.09 -15.81
CA ALA A 601 15.10 36.53 -15.09
C ALA A 601 15.49 35.08 -15.50
N SER A 602 14.72 34.39 -16.35
CA SER A 602 15.07 33.02 -16.78
C SER A 602 16.12 32.95 -17.88
N SER A 603 16.29 34.02 -18.66
CA SER A 603 17.20 34.05 -19.81
C SER A 603 18.68 34.04 -19.37
N ILE A 604 18.99 34.63 -18.21
CA ILE A 604 20.38 34.66 -17.68
C ILE A 604 20.80 33.29 -17.11
N LYS A 605 19.87 32.53 -16.51
CA LYS A 605 20.15 31.20 -15.96
C LYS A 605 20.33 30.12 -17.02
N GLN A 606 19.69 30.25 -18.18
CA GLN A 606 19.88 29.33 -19.30
C GLN A 606 21.23 29.55 -19.99
N VAL A 607 21.71 30.79 -20.05
CA VAL A 607 23.04 31.11 -20.59
C VAL A 607 24.16 30.62 -19.67
N ILE A 608 24.02 30.80 -18.34
CA ILE A 608 25.03 30.29 -17.38
C ILE A 608 25.05 28.75 -17.33
N GLY A 609 23.88 28.10 -17.48
CA GLY A 609 23.78 26.64 -17.49
C GLY A 609 24.37 25.98 -18.75
N ALA A 610 24.49 26.70 -19.86
CA ALA A 610 25.12 26.22 -21.09
C ALA A 610 26.66 26.33 -21.05
N ILE A 611 27.20 27.24 -20.23
CA ILE A 611 28.66 27.46 -20.10
C ILE A 611 29.29 26.49 -19.09
N THR A 612 28.54 25.98 -18.11
CA THR A 612 29.04 24.95 -17.18
C THR A 612 28.54 23.57 -17.59
N GLY A 613 29.27 22.94 -18.51
CA GLY A 613 28.98 21.58 -18.97
C GLY A 613 28.84 20.56 -17.83
N GLY A 614 27.84 19.69 -17.97
CA GLY A 614 27.99 18.25 -17.72
C GLY A 614 28.44 17.74 -16.34
N TYR A 615 28.38 18.50 -15.25
CA TYR A 615 28.79 18.00 -13.93
C TYR A 615 27.63 17.39 -13.11
N ASP A 616 27.51 16.07 -13.28
CA ASP A 616 27.17 15.04 -12.28
C ASP A 616 26.09 15.37 -11.20
N VAL A 617 24.81 15.20 -11.57
CA VAL A 617 23.63 15.30 -10.69
C VAL A 617 23.69 14.30 -9.52
N THR A 618 24.48 13.22 -9.65
CA THR A 618 24.61 12.15 -8.64
C THR A 618 25.49 12.59 -7.48
N GLN A 619 26.62 13.27 -7.72
CA GLN A 619 27.47 13.80 -6.65
C GLN A 619 26.79 14.87 -5.82
N ASN A 620 26.00 15.75 -6.44
CA ASN A 620 25.27 16.80 -5.70
C ASN A 620 24.20 16.21 -4.77
N ARG A 621 23.57 15.09 -5.15
CA ARG A 621 22.59 14.40 -4.31
C ARG A 621 23.26 13.71 -3.12
N VAL A 622 24.40 13.06 -3.35
CA VAL A 622 25.21 12.46 -2.28
C VAL A 622 25.72 13.55 -1.34
N LYS A 623 26.38 14.59 -1.85
CA LYS A 623 26.85 15.75 -1.06
C LYS A 623 25.73 16.40 -0.25
N LYS A 624 24.51 16.48 -0.78
CA LYS A 624 23.35 17.05 -0.06
C LYS A 624 22.83 16.12 1.04
N VAL A 625 22.90 14.80 0.86
CA VAL A 625 22.55 13.81 1.87
C VAL A 625 23.63 13.74 2.96
N THR A 626 24.91 13.70 2.60
CA THR A 626 26.01 13.74 3.59
C THR A 626 26.02 15.05 4.36
N ARG A 627 25.86 16.22 3.72
CA ARG A 627 25.72 17.51 4.43
C ARG A 627 24.53 17.50 5.38
N LYS A 628 23.38 16.95 4.97
CA LYS A 628 22.20 16.85 5.84
C LYS A 628 22.45 15.92 7.03
N HIS A 629 23.12 14.79 6.82
CA HIS A 629 23.45 13.85 7.90
C HIS A 629 24.47 14.45 8.87
N ILE A 630 25.53 15.09 8.36
CA ILE A 630 26.52 15.82 9.15
C ILE A 630 25.83 16.92 9.97
N ALA A 631 24.96 17.73 9.34
CA ALA A 631 24.20 18.76 10.03
C ALA A 631 23.31 18.18 11.15
N GLN A 632 22.69 17.02 10.95
CA GLN A 632 21.90 16.34 11.99
C GLN A 632 22.76 15.85 13.15
N VAL A 633 23.94 15.29 12.86
CA VAL A 633 24.90 14.83 13.89
C VAL A 633 25.42 16.02 14.69
N VAL A 634 25.82 17.11 14.02
CA VAL A 634 26.28 18.35 14.65
C VAL A 634 25.18 18.97 15.50
N ALA A 635 23.97 19.14 14.97
CA ALA A 635 22.84 19.69 15.72
C ALA A 635 22.48 18.83 16.94
N ARG A 636 22.57 17.49 16.83
CA ARG A 636 22.36 16.58 17.96
C ARG A 636 23.40 16.79 19.06
N ALA A 637 24.68 16.92 18.69
CA ALA A 637 25.77 17.13 19.65
C ALA A 637 25.63 18.48 20.37
N ILE A 638 25.33 19.55 19.62
CA ILE A 638 25.09 20.90 20.17
C ILE A 638 23.89 20.88 21.13
N ASN A 639 22.75 20.35 20.69
CA ASN A 639 21.55 20.29 21.52
C ASN A 639 21.76 19.44 22.79
N LYS A 640 22.52 18.32 22.70
CA LYS A 640 22.84 17.51 23.88
C LYS A 640 23.62 18.29 24.94
N ARG A 641 24.48 19.23 24.52
CA ARG A 641 25.25 20.10 25.42
C ARG A 641 24.40 21.23 26.01
N LEU A 642 23.44 21.74 25.25
CA LEU A 642 22.54 22.83 25.67
C LEU A 642 21.39 22.35 26.59
N LEU A 643 20.98 21.08 26.49
CA LEU A 643 19.83 20.53 27.21
C LEU A 643 20.29 19.86 28.52
N PRO A 644 20.01 20.44 29.70
CA PRO A 644 20.24 19.78 30.97
C PRO A 644 19.33 18.55 31.14
N VAL A 645 19.79 17.58 31.92
CA VAL A 645 19.00 16.40 32.29
C VAL A 645 17.87 16.82 33.22
N LEU A 646 16.69 16.19 33.09
CA LEU A 646 15.59 16.37 34.04
C LEU A 646 16.03 15.89 35.43
N ASP A 647 15.83 16.73 36.46
CA ASP A 647 16.11 16.35 37.84
C ASP A 647 15.10 15.28 38.30
N GLU A 648 15.61 14.13 38.73
CA GLU A 648 14.83 12.97 39.15
C GLU A 648 14.09 13.22 40.48
N ASN A 649 14.61 14.12 41.32
CA ASN A 649 14.01 14.49 42.60
C ASN A 649 12.63 15.14 42.45
N ILE A 650 12.26 15.59 41.24
CA ILE A 650 10.93 16.14 40.99
C ILE A 650 9.83 15.13 41.32
N PHE A 651 10.08 13.82 41.17
CA PHE A 651 9.10 12.75 41.35
C PHE A 651 9.05 12.18 42.78
N LEU A 652 10.06 12.47 43.61
CA LEU A 652 10.24 11.86 44.93
C LEU A 652 8.96 11.99 45.78
N ASP A 653 8.45 10.83 46.22
CA ASP A 653 7.25 10.67 47.05
C ASP A 653 5.92 11.24 46.50
N LYS A 654 5.90 11.65 45.23
CA LYS A 654 4.70 12.24 44.61
C LYS A 654 3.86 11.23 43.84
N ARG A 655 2.56 11.53 43.75
CA ARG A 655 1.65 10.84 42.83
C ARG A 655 1.78 11.43 41.43
N VAL A 656 2.24 10.61 40.52
CA VAL A 656 2.53 10.97 39.13
C VAL A 656 1.48 10.34 38.21
N ILE A 657 1.03 11.09 37.21
CA ILE A 657 0.20 10.54 36.13
C ILE A 657 0.81 10.83 34.77
N LEU A 658 0.86 9.80 33.93
CA LEU A 658 1.23 9.90 32.53
C LEU A 658 -0.03 9.80 31.67
N VAL A 659 -0.30 10.86 30.91
CA VAL A 659 -1.46 10.97 30.03
C VAL A 659 -1.06 10.74 28.57
N GLY A 660 -1.51 9.61 28.02
CA GLY A 660 -1.34 9.20 26.64
C GLY A 660 -2.33 9.89 25.67
N ASN A 661 -2.37 9.41 24.43
CA ASN A 661 -3.14 10.03 23.34
C ASN A 661 -4.23 9.10 22.77
N ALA A 662 -4.70 8.10 23.53
CA ALA A 662 -5.74 7.18 23.06
C ALA A 662 -7.09 7.88 22.91
N SER A 663 -7.84 7.59 21.83
CA SER A 663 -9.18 8.17 21.66
C SER A 663 -10.21 7.60 22.63
N SER A 664 -9.97 6.40 23.17
CA SER A 664 -10.80 5.78 24.21
C SER A 664 -11.03 6.70 25.41
N LEU A 665 -10.06 7.56 25.76
CA LEU A 665 -10.19 8.55 26.84
C LEU A 665 -11.42 9.44 26.70
N LEU A 666 -11.80 9.80 25.46
CA LEU A 666 -12.92 10.72 25.20
C LEU A 666 -14.28 10.19 25.66
N ARG A 667 -14.37 8.89 25.97
CA ARG A 667 -15.60 8.24 26.44
C ARG A 667 -15.75 8.28 27.96
N HIS A 668 -14.78 8.82 28.68
CA HIS A 668 -14.74 8.81 30.14
C HIS A 668 -14.62 10.24 30.70
N LYS A 669 -14.94 10.42 31.98
CA LYS A 669 -14.84 11.70 32.70
C LYS A 669 -13.70 11.68 33.73
N LEU A 670 -12.47 11.50 33.25
CA LEU A 670 -11.29 11.32 34.11
C LEU A 670 -10.58 12.63 34.44
N GLY A 671 -11.07 13.78 33.98
CA GLY A 671 -10.36 15.06 34.12
C GLY A 671 -10.01 15.41 35.57
N LEU A 672 -10.97 15.29 36.49
CA LEU A 672 -10.73 15.54 37.92
C LEU A 672 -9.75 14.54 38.54
N PHE A 673 -9.83 13.27 38.14
CA PHE A 673 -8.88 12.25 38.59
C PHE A 673 -7.46 12.58 38.11
N ILE A 674 -7.30 13.00 36.86
CA ILE A 674 -6.00 13.38 36.30
C ILE A 674 -5.46 14.61 37.02
N ASP A 675 -6.26 15.66 37.15
CA ASP A 675 -5.85 16.93 37.76
C ASP A 675 -5.55 16.82 39.27
N GLY A 676 -6.07 15.78 39.93
CA GLY A 676 -5.79 15.47 41.34
C GLY A 676 -4.40 14.89 41.62
N HIS A 677 -3.61 14.56 40.59
CA HIS A 677 -2.23 14.11 40.76
C HIS A 677 -1.29 15.29 41.00
N GLU A 678 -0.22 15.08 41.76
CA GLU A 678 0.74 16.14 42.06
C GLU A 678 1.56 16.52 40.82
N ILE A 679 1.88 15.53 39.98
CA ILE A 679 2.57 15.74 38.71
C ILE A 679 1.78 15.09 37.56
N VAL A 680 1.38 15.93 36.60
CA VAL A 680 0.70 15.53 35.36
C VAL A 680 1.66 15.68 34.18
N ILE A 681 2.02 14.54 33.58
CA ILE A 681 2.89 14.45 32.41
C ILE A 681 2.04 14.20 31.17
N ARG A 682 2.10 15.10 30.19
CA ARG A 682 1.25 15.06 29.01
C ARG A 682 2.02 14.87 27.71
N MET A 683 1.50 14.00 26.86
CA MET A 683 2.08 13.74 25.54
C MET A 683 1.56 14.70 24.47
N ASN A 684 2.41 14.99 23.47
CA ASN A 684 2.21 15.97 22.39
C ASN A 684 0.77 16.27 21.91
N LEU A 685 -0.06 15.26 21.60
CA LEU A 685 -1.40 15.43 21.02
C LEU A 685 -2.53 15.27 22.06
N GLY A 686 -2.21 15.07 23.33
CA GLY A 686 -3.19 14.94 24.42
C GLY A 686 -3.65 16.30 24.95
N CYS A 687 -3.66 17.35 24.12
CA CYS A 687 -4.05 18.70 24.54
C CYS A 687 -5.54 18.73 24.90
N PRO A 688 -5.90 19.11 26.13
CA PRO A 688 -7.29 19.06 26.59
C PRO A 688 -8.16 20.11 25.89
N TYR A 689 -7.56 21.22 25.44
CA TYR A 689 -8.24 22.38 24.84
C TYR A 689 -8.52 22.26 23.34
N LEU A 690 -8.28 21.08 22.77
CA LEU A 690 -8.61 20.81 21.36
C LEU A 690 -10.12 20.75 21.17
N VAL A 691 -10.63 21.57 20.24
CA VAL A 691 -12.05 21.57 19.86
C VAL A 691 -12.39 20.27 19.16
N ARG A 692 -13.51 19.65 19.56
CA ARG A 692 -14.06 18.43 18.96
C ARG A 692 -14.50 18.69 17.50
N SER A 693 -14.56 17.64 16.69
CA SER A 693 -14.78 17.73 15.24
C SER A 693 -16.12 18.34 14.80
N ASP A 694 -17.04 18.54 15.74
CA ASP A 694 -18.36 19.14 15.55
C ASP A 694 -18.37 20.68 15.62
N ALA A 695 -17.25 21.31 15.97
CA ALA A 695 -17.14 22.77 16.06
C ALA A 695 -15.93 23.35 15.31
N THR A 696 -16.01 24.63 14.95
CA THR A 696 -14.95 25.35 14.23
C THR A 696 -14.57 26.64 14.96
N ALA A 697 -13.39 27.18 14.69
CA ALA A 697 -12.91 28.44 15.28
C ALA A 697 -13.90 29.61 15.14
N ALA A 698 -14.71 29.64 14.07
CA ALA A 698 -15.71 30.68 13.84
C ALA A 698 -16.87 30.69 14.85
N MET A 699 -17.04 29.61 15.61
CA MET A 699 -18.11 29.48 16.62
C MET A 699 -17.74 30.09 17.97
N PHE A 700 -16.51 30.54 18.13
CA PHE A 700 -15.99 31.05 19.40
C PHE A 700 -15.56 32.52 19.24
N PRO A 701 -15.75 33.36 20.26
CA PRO A 701 -15.12 34.68 20.32
C PRO A 701 -13.60 34.56 20.14
N LYS A 702 -12.99 35.53 19.45
CA LYS A 702 -11.55 35.45 19.08
C LYS A 702 -10.66 35.36 20.32
N GLU A 703 -11.06 36.01 21.40
CA GLU A 703 -10.43 35.98 22.72
C GLU A 703 -10.42 34.58 23.36
N HIS A 704 -11.37 33.71 23.01
CA HIS A 704 -11.43 32.33 23.51
C HIS A 704 -10.63 31.35 22.63
N VAL A 705 -10.12 31.78 21.48
CA VAL A 705 -9.36 30.93 20.55
C VAL A 705 -7.87 31.21 20.69
N TYR A 706 -7.13 30.24 21.23
CA TYR A 706 -5.67 30.30 21.29
C TYR A 706 -5.05 30.29 19.88
N GLY A 707 -5.58 29.46 18.99
CA GLY A 707 -5.17 29.43 17.60
C GLY A 707 -5.59 28.17 16.85
N GLU A 708 -5.17 28.08 15.59
CA GLU A 708 -5.42 26.92 14.76
C GLU A 708 -4.11 26.24 14.31
N PHE A 709 -4.02 24.93 14.51
CA PHE A 709 -2.87 24.11 14.16
C PHE A 709 -3.19 23.17 13.00
N THR A 710 -2.26 22.98 12.06
CA THR A 710 -2.42 22.02 10.95
C THR A 710 -1.31 20.97 11.04
N ASP A 711 -1.66 19.70 11.28
CA ASP A 711 -0.66 18.64 11.36
C ASP A 711 -0.12 18.30 9.97
N GLN A 712 1.15 18.66 9.72
CA GLN A 712 1.79 18.41 8.43
C GLN A 712 2.18 16.93 8.23
N ARG A 713 2.05 16.08 9.26
CA ARG A 713 2.38 14.65 9.19
C ARG A 713 1.21 13.75 8.84
N SER A 714 -0.04 14.17 9.06
CA SER A 714 -1.27 13.46 8.70
C SER A 714 -1.94 14.12 7.51
N SER A 715 -1.80 13.57 6.30
CA SER A 715 -2.42 14.00 5.02
C SER A 715 -2.39 15.51 4.66
N GLY A 716 -1.83 16.36 5.52
CA GLY A 716 -1.95 17.82 5.59
C GLY A 716 -3.36 18.36 5.87
N LEU A 717 -4.40 17.51 5.92
CA LEU A 717 -5.80 17.93 5.73
C LEU A 717 -6.53 18.39 6.99
N GLU A 718 -6.05 17.98 8.17
CA GLU A 718 -6.73 18.23 9.44
C GLU A 718 -6.21 19.54 10.08
N LYS A 719 -7.13 20.50 10.25
CA LYS A 719 -6.92 21.75 10.95
C LYS A 719 -7.63 21.66 12.30
N TYR A 720 -6.90 21.83 13.38
CA TYR A 720 -7.41 21.76 14.74
C TYR A 720 -7.53 23.15 15.30
N THR A 721 -8.69 23.45 15.88
CA THR A 721 -8.88 24.67 16.68
C THR A 721 -8.50 24.34 18.12
N VAL A 722 -7.70 25.19 18.74
CA VAL A 722 -7.35 25.09 20.16
C VAL A 722 -7.93 26.31 20.87
N LEU A 723 -8.75 26.06 21.89
CA LEU A 723 -9.26 27.13 22.75
C LEU A 723 -8.18 27.61 23.72
N SER A 724 -8.30 28.85 24.17
CA SER A 724 -7.46 29.38 25.24
C SER A 724 -7.70 28.61 26.53
N PRO A 725 -6.65 28.27 27.31
CA PRO A 725 -6.81 27.77 28.67
C PRO A 725 -7.66 28.72 29.55
N ASP A 726 -7.66 30.02 29.23
CA ASP A 726 -8.41 31.06 29.94
C ASP A 726 -9.87 31.20 29.47
N ALA A 727 -10.32 30.40 28.50
CA ALA A 727 -11.70 30.44 28.04
C ALA A 727 -12.67 29.98 29.16
N PRO A 728 -13.94 30.44 29.17
CA PRO A 728 -14.89 30.08 30.21
C PRO A 728 -15.00 28.57 30.40
N GLN A 729 -14.96 28.10 31.65
CA GLN A 729 -14.96 26.67 31.99
C GLN A 729 -16.12 25.91 31.33
N SER A 730 -17.32 26.51 31.28
CA SER A 730 -18.50 25.95 30.60
C SER A 730 -18.29 25.74 29.09
N THR A 731 -17.49 26.60 28.44
CA THR A 731 -17.13 26.47 27.03
C THR A 731 -16.11 25.37 26.83
N LEU A 732 -15.08 25.31 27.67
CA LEU A 732 -14.05 24.26 27.63
C LEU A 732 -14.69 22.88 27.85
N GLU A 733 -15.52 22.73 28.88
CA GLU A 733 -16.19 21.47 29.20
C GLU A 733 -17.12 20.98 28.09
N LYS A 734 -17.83 21.90 27.44
CA LYS A 734 -18.79 21.58 26.38
C LYS A 734 -18.11 21.22 25.06
N HIS A 735 -17.01 21.89 24.70
CA HIS A 735 -16.47 21.84 23.34
C HIS A 735 -15.10 21.18 23.21
N THR A 736 -14.46 20.80 24.32
CA THR A 736 -13.10 20.22 24.33
C THR A 736 -13.05 18.88 25.06
N ALA A 737 -11.84 18.32 25.19
CA ALA A 737 -11.59 17.06 25.88
C ALA A 737 -11.25 17.24 27.37
N ILE A 738 -11.43 18.44 27.93
CA ILE A 738 -11.01 18.75 29.31
C ILE A 738 -11.67 17.85 30.36
N GLN A 739 -12.97 17.51 30.21
CA GLN A 739 -13.65 16.59 31.12
C GLN A 739 -13.05 15.17 31.10
N ALA A 740 -12.49 14.77 29.97
CA ALA A 740 -11.89 13.45 29.78
C ALA A 740 -10.41 13.40 30.17
N THR A 741 -9.69 14.51 30.01
CA THR A 741 -8.22 14.51 29.99
C THR A 741 -7.56 15.47 30.98
N GLY A 742 -8.35 16.28 31.70
CA GLY A 742 -7.87 17.21 32.73
C GLY A 742 -7.18 18.44 32.13
N GLY A 743 -7.24 19.57 32.84
CA GLY A 743 -6.60 20.82 32.42
C GLY A 743 -5.15 20.94 32.87
N LYS A 744 -4.76 20.29 33.97
CA LYS A 744 -3.44 20.41 34.58
C LYS A 744 -2.36 19.76 33.71
N THR A 745 -1.21 20.42 33.59
CA THR A 745 -0.02 19.91 32.89
C THR A 745 1.24 20.50 33.54
N ASP A 746 1.99 19.70 34.29
CA ASP A 746 3.24 20.14 34.92
C ASP A 746 4.44 19.85 34.01
N ILE A 747 4.39 18.74 33.29
CA ILE A 747 5.44 18.33 32.34
C ILE A 747 4.82 18.07 30.97
N TRP A 748 5.39 18.68 29.93
CA TRP A 748 4.98 18.46 28.56
C TRP A 748 6.06 17.73 27.74
N SER A 749 5.72 16.57 27.21
CA SER A 749 6.62 15.73 26.41
C SER A 749 6.73 16.23 24.96
N CYS A 750 7.77 17.00 24.65
CA CYS A 750 7.93 17.72 23.38
C CYS A 750 8.63 16.91 22.25
N SER A 751 8.56 15.58 22.31
CA SER A 751 9.34 14.64 21.47
C SER A 751 8.95 14.51 20.00
N THR A 752 8.14 15.43 19.46
CA THR A 752 7.82 15.38 18.02
C THR A 752 8.99 15.88 17.18
N ALA A 753 9.14 15.30 16.00
CA ALA A 753 10.10 15.78 15.01
C ALA A 753 9.50 16.88 14.11
N ASP A 754 8.45 17.55 14.58
CA ASP A 754 7.75 18.64 13.89
C ASP A 754 7.92 19.93 14.69
N GLN A 755 8.74 20.84 14.18
CA GLN A 755 9.02 22.12 14.83
C GLN A 755 7.76 23.00 14.97
N SER A 756 6.83 22.93 14.00
CA SER A 756 5.60 23.72 14.07
C SER A 756 4.73 23.29 15.24
N ARG A 757 4.68 21.98 15.50
CA ARG A 757 3.97 21.42 16.65
C ARG A 757 4.62 21.83 17.97
N GLN A 758 5.95 21.79 18.03
CA GLN A 758 6.69 22.20 19.22
C GLN A 758 6.39 23.66 19.59
N HIS A 759 6.53 24.58 18.62
CA HIS A 759 6.29 26.01 18.87
C HIS A 759 4.83 26.33 19.17
N PHE A 760 3.88 25.65 18.54
CA PHE A 760 2.45 25.91 18.74
C PHE A 760 1.98 25.47 20.13
N PHE A 761 2.28 24.22 20.53
CA PHE A 761 1.75 23.66 21.78
C PHE A 761 2.55 24.08 23.02
N ALA A 762 3.80 24.52 22.89
CA ALA A 762 4.56 24.98 24.05
C ALA A 762 3.89 26.14 24.78
N ASN A 763 3.27 27.08 24.06
CA ASN A 763 2.52 28.17 24.72
C ASN A 763 1.06 27.79 25.01
N ALA A 764 0.58 26.62 24.58
CA ALA A 764 -0.74 26.10 24.97
C ALA A 764 -0.72 25.46 26.37
N PHE A 765 0.46 25.17 26.91
CA PHE A 765 0.67 24.69 28.28
C PHE A 765 1.53 25.69 29.06
N PRO A 766 0.98 26.87 29.41
CA PRO A 766 1.74 27.87 30.14
C PRO A 766 2.21 27.31 31.49
N GLY A 767 3.48 27.52 31.81
CA GLY A 767 4.09 27.05 33.07
C GLY A 767 4.53 25.59 33.09
N ALA A 768 4.16 24.77 32.08
CA ALA A 768 4.61 23.38 32.00
C ALA A 768 6.10 23.29 31.62
N LEU A 769 6.84 22.38 32.25
CA LEU A 769 8.23 22.08 31.92
C LEU A 769 8.31 21.23 30.64
N PRO A 770 8.88 21.72 29.53
CA PRO A 770 9.02 20.91 28.32
C PRO A 770 10.18 19.93 28.46
N VAL A 771 9.91 18.65 28.19
CA VAL A 771 10.91 17.58 28.31
C VAL A 771 11.02 16.81 26.99
N ALA A 772 12.23 16.80 26.45
CA ALA A 772 12.61 16.02 25.28
C ALA A 772 12.95 14.58 25.70
N CYS A 773 12.02 13.65 25.48
CA CYS A 773 12.20 12.25 25.87
C CYS A 773 13.05 11.43 24.90
N HIS A 774 13.05 11.77 23.60
CA HIS A 774 13.81 11.01 22.60
C HIS A 774 15.24 11.52 22.45
N SER A 775 16.21 10.60 22.35
CA SER A 775 17.64 10.94 22.15
C SER A 775 17.98 11.62 20.82
N SER A 776 17.00 11.84 19.92
CA SER A 776 17.18 12.42 18.59
C SER A 776 16.89 13.92 18.68
N LEU A 777 17.82 14.65 19.28
CA LEU A 777 17.63 16.05 19.65
C LEU A 777 17.68 17.03 18.47
N HIS A 778 18.08 16.58 17.27
CA HIS A 778 18.31 17.44 16.10
C HIS A 778 17.04 18.11 15.52
N PHE A 779 15.85 17.76 15.99
CA PHE A 779 14.61 18.38 15.56
C PHE A 779 14.26 19.64 16.36
N LEU A 780 14.80 19.78 17.58
CA LEU A 780 14.58 20.95 18.44
C LEU A 780 15.42 22.12 17.93
N SER A 781 14.77 23.26 17.68
CA SER A 781 15.48 24.48 17.31
C SER A 781 16.14 25.13 18.52
N HIS A 782 17.33 25.74 18.36
CA HIS A 782 18.01 26.41 19.48
C HIS A 782 17.13 27.51 20.11
N LYS A 783 16.39 28.27 19.30
CA LYS A 783 15.44 29.28 19.79
C LYS A 783 14.36 28.69 20.70
N PHE A 784 13.87 27.50 20.37
CA PHE A 784 12.89 26.79 21.19
C PHE A 784 13.49 26.36 22.54
N ILE A 785 14.69 25.77 22.49
CA ILE A 785 15.43 25.30 23.67
C ILE A 785 15.67 26.45 24.65
N MET A 786 16.20 27.58 24.15
CA MET A 786 16.51 28.75 24.98
C MET A 786 15.26 29.43 25.55
N ARG A 787 14.17 29.48 24.79
CA ARG A 787 12.94 30.19 25.21
C ARG A 787 12.12 29.44 26.26
N HIS A 788 12.19 28.11 26.30
CA HIS A 788 11.32 27.30 27.17
C HIS A 788 12.10 26.37 28.10
N GLU A 789 13.40 26.62 28.29
CA GLU A 789 14.27 25.88 29.23
C GLU A 789 14.13 24.35 29.15
N VAL A 790 14.09 23.83 27.93
CA VAL A 790 13.77 22.43 27.65
C VAL A 790 14.75 21.51 28.39
N LYS A 791 14.23 20.51 29.12
CA LYS A 791 15.05 19.44 29.72
C LYS A 791 15.08 18.22 28.81
N ARG A 792 16.00 17.28 29.06
CA ARG A 792 16.03 15.98 28.37
C ARG A 792 16.03 14.82 29.35
N LEU A 793 15.48 13.70 28.91
CA LEU A 793 15.69 12.43 29.61
C LEU A 793 17.10 11.88 29.32
N GLU A 794 17.50 10.89 30.12
CA GLU A 794 18.76 10.20 29.91
C GLU A 794 18.74 9.42 28.57
N GLY A 795 19.82 9.52 27.80
CA GLY A 795 19.88 8.93 26.46
C GLY A 795 20.03 7.40 26.46
N SER A 796 20.46 6.82 27.58
CA SER A 796 20.66 5.38 27.81
C SER A 796 19.37 4.59 27.57
N ILE A 797 18.23 5.10 28.05
CA ILE A 797 16.91 4.45 28.03
C ILE A 797 16.43 4.17 26.62
N THR A 798 16.53 5.15 25.72
CA THR A 798 16.13 4.93 24.31
C THR A 798 17.00 3.84 23.66
N GLY A 799 18.30 3.80 23.98
CA GLY A 799 19.23 2.79 23.45
C GLY A 799 18.98 1.40 24.01
N GLU A 800 18.66 1.30 25.30
CA GLU A 800 18.28 0.06 25.98
C GLU A 800 16.98 -0.53 25.40
N LEU A 801 15.91 0.26 25.35
CA LEU A 801 14.64 -0.17 24.77
C LEU A 801 14.79 -0.60 23.31
N ARG A 802 15.59 0.13 22.51
CA ARG A 802 15.85 -0.24 21.11
C ARG A 802 16.57 -1.59 21.00
N ARG A 803 17.53 -1.89 21.88
CA ARG A 803 18.22 -3.19 21.93
C ARG A 803 17.26 -4.32 22.35
N ARG A 804 16.46 -4.10 23.40
CA ARG A 804 15.51 -5.09 23.93
C ARG A 804 14.38 -5.41 22.92
N LEU A 805 13.74 -4.38 22.35
CA LEU A 805 12.55 -4.54 21.52
C LEU A 805 12.83 -4.75 20.03
N LYS A 806 14.10 -4.64 19.61
CA LYS A 806 14.55 -4.70 18.21
C LYS A 806 13.72 -3.80 17.27
N SER A 807 13.21 -2.69 17.80
CA SER A 807 12.37 -1.70 17.12
C SER A 807 12.58 -0.33 17.75
N GLU A 808 12.18 0.74 17.07
CA GLU A 808 12.23 2.08 17.69
C GLU A 808 11.14 2.14 18.77
N PRO A 809 11.41 2.59 20.01
CA PRO A 809 10.37 2.73 21.03
C PRO A 809 9.56 4.01 20.83
N THR A 810 8.26 3.98 21.17
CA THR A 810 7.44 5.20 21.20
C THR A 810 7.88 6.15 22.31
N SER A 811 7.56 7.43 22.17
CA SER A 811 7.75 8.41 23.26
C SER A 811 7.01 8.02 24.54
N GLY A 812 5.87 7.33 24.41
CA GLY A 812 5.09 6.85 25.54
C GLY A 812 5.85 5.77 26.30
N LEU A 813 6.36 4.78 25.58
CA LEU A 813 7.16 3.72 26.17
C LEU A 813 8.46 4.24 26.80
N ILE A 814 9.14 5.21 26.18
CA ILE A 814 10.33 5.85 26.77
C ILE A 814 9.99 6.50 28.11
N TRP A 815 8.83 7.17 28.22
CA TRP A 815 8.38 7.77 29.48
C TRP A 815 8.05 6.71 30.53
N ILE A 816 7.33 5.65 30.16
CA ILE A 816 6.98 4.58 31.09
C ILE A 816 8.26 3.92 31.65
N GLU A 817 9.22 3.58 30.80
CA GLU A 817 10.50 3.00 31.21
C GLU A 817 11.37 3.96 32.03
N TYR A 818 11.33 5.26 31.71
CA TYR A 818 12.04 6.26 32.52
C TYR A 818 11.44 6.36 33.91
N LEU A 819 10.12 6.52 34.00
CA LEU A 819 9.40 6.68 35.26
C LEU A 819 9.49 5.43 36.12
N SER A 820 9.46 4.22 35.54
CA SER A 820 9.59 2.97 36.30
C SER A 820 10.93 2.81 37.03
N LYS A 821 11.93 3.65 36.71
CA LYS A 821 13.23 3.69 37.39
C LYS A 821 13.33 4.77 38.46
N GLN A 822 12.29 5.58 38.65
CA GLN A 822 12.27 6.71 39.58
C GLN A 822 11.64 6.35 40.92
N GLN A 823 11.86 7.20 41.92
CA GLN A 823 11.15 7.15 43.19
C GLN A 823 9.91 8.04 43.12
N PHE A 824 8.75 7.46 43.45
CA PHE A 824 7.43 8.09 43.47
C PHE A 824 6.51 7.27 44.39
N SER A 825 5.41 7.86 44.86
CA SER A 825 4.42 7.17 45.70
C SER A 825 3.41 6.37 44.88
N GLU A 826 2.97 6.90 43.72
CA GLU A 826 2.09 6.22 42.76
C GLU A 826 2.34 6.70 41.33
N LEU A 827 2.25 5.79 40.34
CA LEU A 827 2.28 6.12 38.92
C LEU A 827 1.02 5.59 38.21
N SER A 828 0.15 6.51 37.79
CA SER A 828 -1.04 6.21 36.98
C SER A 828 -0.73 6.33 35.49
N LEU A 829 -1.04 5.30 34.71
CA LEU A 829 -0.98 5.31 33.25
C LEU A 829 -2.40 5.40 32.68
N VAL A 830 -2.69 6.50 31.99
CA VAL A 830 -4.01 6.80 31.41
C VAL A 830 -3.88 7.04 29.91
N GLY A 831 -4.75 6.44 29.10
CA GLY A 831 -4.75 6.64 27.64
C GLY A 831 -3.65 5.90 26.88
N PHE A 832 -3.25 4.72 27.37
CA PHE A 832 -2.29 3.81 26.74
C PHE A 832 -2.98 2.52 26.31
N ASP A 833 -3.46 2.50 25.07
CA ASP A 833 -4.12 1.35 24.44
C ASP A 833 -3.24 0.67 23.39
N PHE A 834 -1.99 1.13 23.24
CA PHE A 834 -1.04 0.66 22.23
C PHE A 834 -1.62 0.68 20.81
N PHE A 835 -2.25 1.82 20.44
CA PHE A 835 -2.85 2.11 19.14
C PHE A 835 -4.14 1.35 18.80
N GLN A 836 -4.77 0.69 19.77
CA GLN A 836 -6.04 -0.03 19.54
C GLN A 836 -7.23 0.87 19.22
N SER A 837 -7.31 2.08 19.76
CA SER A 837 -8.45 3.01 19.60
C SER A 837 -8.11 4.25 18.77
N GLY A 838 -7.00 4.27 18.03
CA GLY A 838 -6.55 5.47 17.29
C GLY A 838 -6.17 6.63 18.22
N HIS A 839 -5.78 7.78 17.64
CA HIS A 839 -5.46 8.97 18.44
C HIS A 839 -6.71 9.79 18.75
N THR A 840 -6.77 10.41 19.94
CA THR A 840 -7.82 11.37 20.38
C THR A 840 -8.23 12.37 19.29
N ILE A 841 -7.29 12.70 18.41
CA ILE A 841 -7.42 13.68 17.35
C ILE A 841 -7.91 13.10 16.00
N ARG A 842 -7.76 11.80 15.73
CA ARG A 842 -7.90 11.18 14.39
C ARG A 842 -9.14 10.30 14.21
N ALA A 843 -10.08 10.31 15.15
CA ALA A 843 -11.27 9.46 15.11
C ALA A 843 -12.33 10.02 14.14
N ALA A 844 -12.04 10.05 12.83
CA ALA A 844 -13.03 10.29 11.80
C ALA A 844 -13.64 8.95 11.31
N PRO A 845 -14.97 8.85 11.11
CA PRO A 845 -15.62 7.65 10.57
C PRO A 845 -15.22 7.48 9.09
N GLY A 846 -14.17 6.71 8.84
CA GLY A 846 -13.57 6.56 7.51
C GLY A 846 -12.04 6.65 7.49
N SER A 847 -11.41 6.94 8.63
CA SER A 847 -9.99 6.71 8.83
C SER A 847 -9.71 5.21 8.67
N MET A 848 -9.43 4.75 7.44
CA MET A 848 -8.53 3.62 7.28
C MET A 848 -7.31 3.96 8.11
N ASP A 849 -7.07 3.14 9.14
CA ASP A 849 -5.96 3.25 10.06
C ASP A 849 -4.75 3.83 9.33
N ALA A 850 -4.47 5.10 9.61
CA ALA A 850 -3.26 5.76 9.20
C ALA A 850 -2.09 5.17 10.01
N ALA A 851 -1.90 3.86 9.91
CA ALA A 851 -0.67 3.18 10.27
C ALA A 851 0.39 3.47 9.18
N GLY A 852 0.45 4.74 8.75
CA GLY A 852 1.29 5.28 7.71
C GLY A 852 2.73 5.47 8.17
N ARG A 853 3.44 4.38 8.53
CA ARG A 853 4.81 4.32 9.10
C ARG A 853 4.83 4.53 10.62
N SER A 854 4.39 3.52 11.37
CA SER A 854 4.95 3.40 12.72
C SER A 854 6.31 2.71 12.61
N ARG A 855 7.38 3.37 13.07
CA ARG A 855 8.67 2.69 13.33
C ARG A 855 8.58 1.73 14.52
N HIS A 856 7.46 1.81 15.23
CA HIS A 856 7.18 1.17 16.50
C HIS A 856 6.29 -0.05 16.27
N LYS A 857 6.39 -1.05 17.17
CA LYS A 857 5.59 -2.28 17.14
C LYS A 857 4.67 -2.29 18.36
N PRO A 858 3.44 -1.74 18.28
CA PRO A 858 2.63 -1.48 19.46
C PRO A 858 2.30 -2.71 20.29
N GLN A 859 2.06 -3.86 19.65
CA GLN A 859 1.82 -5.10 20.38
C GLN A 859 3.03 -5.57 21.19
N ILE A 860 4.25 -5.33 20.69
CA ILE A 860 5.48 -5.64 21.44
C ILE A 860 5.63 -4.67 22.61
N GLU A 861 5.36 -3.38 22.41
CA GLU A 861 5.36 -2.39 23.50
C GLU A 861 4.31 -2.72 24.57
N ARG A 862 3.11 -3.15 24.16
CA ARG A 862 2.04 -3.62 25.05
C ARG A 862 2.50 -4.77 25.91
N ASN A 863 3.01 -5.82 25.28
CA ASN A 863 3.47 -7.00 25.97
C ASN A 863 4.61 -6.67 26.93
N TYR A 864 5.53 -5.78 26.54
CA TYR A 864 6.61 -5.33 27.42
C TYR A 864 6.09 -4.57 28.64
N VAL A 865 5.19 -3.60 28.46
CA VAL A 865 4.63 -2.84 29.60
C VAL A 865 3.86 -3.78 30.54
N ILE A 866 3.00 -4.64 30.00
CA ILE A 866 2.19 -5.56 30.83
C ILE A 866 3.08 -6.59 31.54
N ASN A 867 3.97 -7.26 30.82
CA ASN A 867 4.68 -8.43 31.33
C ASN A 867 5.98 -8.08 32.06
N SER A 868 6.53 -6.87 31.88
CA SER A 868 7.82 -6.49 32.44
C SER A 868 7.79 -5.27 33.35
N ILE A 869 6.78 -4.39 33.23
CA ILE A 869 6.67 -3.20 34.09
C ILE A 869 5.54 -3.38 35.11
N LEU A 870 4.30 -3.58 34.63
CA LEU A 870 3.13 -3.68 35.51
C LEU A 870 3.17 -4.93 36.39
N SER A 871 3.74 -6.03 35.91
CA SER A 871 3.89 -7.26 36.70
C SER A 871 4.97 -7.19 37.79
N GLN A 872 5.89 -6.21 37.71
CA GLN A 872 7.07 -6.12 38.58
C GLN A 872 6.99 -4.98 39.61
N ASP A 873 6.22 -3.92 39.33
CA ASP A 873 6.11 -2.76 40.22
C ASP A 873 4.63 -2.44 40.54
N PRO A 874 4.14 -2.77 41.76
CA PRO A 874 2.75 -2.56 42.14
C PRO A 874 2.37 -1.08 42.30
N ARG A 875 3.35 -0.16 42.32
CA ARG A 875 3.10 1.29 42.37
C ARG A 875 2.65 1.83 41.02
N ILE A 876 2.86 1.08 39.92
CA ILE A 876 2.50 1.48 38.57
C ILE A 876 1.18 0.83 38.17
N LYS A 877 0.17 1.65 37.90
CA LYS A 877 -1.18 1.18 37.56
C LYS A 877 -1.58 1.63 36.16
N LEU A 878 -1.91 0.68 35.30
CA LEU A 878 -2.63 0.96 34.06
C LEU A 878 -4.12 1.10 34.39
N VAL A 879 -4.65 2.31 34.30
CA VAL A 879 -6.06 2.58 34.63
C VAL A 879 -6.93 1.96 33.53
N GLN A 880 -7.57 0.84 33.85
CA GLN A 880 -8.59 0.24 33.00
C GLN A 880 -9.93 0.90 33.28
N TYR A 881 -10.68 1.24 32.24
CA TYR A 881 -12.00 1.84 32.37
C TYR A 881 -13.03 0.73 32.17
N GLU A 882 -13.81 0.43 33.21
CA GLU A 882 -14.97 -0.46 33.07
C GLU A 882 -15.94 0.16 32.06
N ASN A 883 -16.51 -0.67 31.18
CA ASN A 883 -17.61 -0.30 30.29
C ASN A 883 -18.85 0.01 31.14
N THR A 884 -18.87 1.16 31.79
CA THR A 884 -20.06 1.68 32.46
C THR A 884 -21.06 2.07 31.37
N HIS A 885 -22.22 1.43 31.46
CA HIS A 885 -23.36 1.53 30.56
C HIS A 885 -23.63 2.97 30.07
N LEU A 886 -23.58 3.16 28.74
CA LEU A 886 -24.48 3.99 27.92
C LEU A 886 -24.00 3.93 26.46
N ALA A 887 -24.21 2.78 25.82
CA ALA A 887 -24.42 2.73 24.38
C ALA A 887 -25.92 2.44 24.18
N PRO A 888 -26.65 3.18 23.31
CA PRO A 888 -27.91 2.65 22.82
C PRO A 888 -27.58 1.31 22.17
N LYS A 889 -28.26 0.24 22.60
CA LYS A 889 -28.24 -1.04 21.91
C LYS A 889 -28.47 -0.78 20.41
N ARG A 890 -27.42 -0.90 19.60
CA ARG A 890 -27.61 -1.42 18.25
C ARG A 890 -27.82 -2.91 18.46
N GLU A 891 -29.07 -3.34 18.35
CA GLU A 891 -29.40 -4.75 18.24
C GLU A 891 -28.63 -5.34 17.06
N ALA A 892 -27.49 -5.95 17.36
CA ALA A 892 -26.92 -6.97 16.50
C ALA A 892 -27.77 -8.22 16.73
N GLY A 893 -28.74 -8.43 15.83
CA GLY A 893 -29.42 -9.71 15.72
C GLY A 893 -28.44 -10.77 15.21
N LEU A 894 -27.68 -11.36 16.12
CA LEU A 894 -26.99 -12.63 15.96
C LEU A 894 -27.57 -13.57 17.02
N LYS A 895 -28.67 -14.25 16.67
CA LYS A 895 -29.12 -15.42 17.43
C LYS A 895 -28.11 -16.54 17.16
N ALA A 896 -27.36 -16.92 18.19
CA ALA A 896 -26.68 -18.20 18.26
C ALA A 896 -27.74 -19.31 18.35
N TYR A 897 -27.74 -20.25 17.41
CA TYR A 897 -28.37 -21.55 17.60
C TYR A 897 -27.30 -22.50 18.11
N HIS A 898 -27.31 -22.75 19.41
CA HIS A 898 -26.86 -24.01 19.98
C HIS A 898 -28.05 -24.98 19.92
N THR A 899 -27.84 -26.17 19.36
CA THR A 899 -28.62 -27.36 19.69
C THR A 899 -27.64 -28.50 19.91
N GLU A 900 -27.57 -28.94 21.16
CA GLU A 900 -27.00 -30.22 21.56
C GLU A 900 -27.92 -31.37 21.12
N SER A 901 -27.28 -32.46 20.69
CA SER A 901 -27.69 -33.88 20.71
C SER A 901 -29.18 -34.27 20.65
N ALA A 902 -29.54 -34.98 19.57
CA ALA A 902 -30.09 -36.34 19.60
C ALA A 902 -29.67 -37.07 18.31
#